data_AF-K6ZQY4-F1
#
_entry.id   AF-K6ZQY4-F1
#
_cell.length_a   1.000
_cell.length_b   1.000
_cell.length_c   1.000
_cell.angle_alpha   90.00
_cell.angle_beta   90.00
_cell.angle_gamma   90.00
#
_symmetry.space_group_name_H-M   'P 1'
#
loop_
_entity.id
_entity.type
_entity.pdbx_description
1 polymer ?
#
loop_
_entity_poly.entity_id
_entity_poly.type
_entity_poly.pdbx_seq_one_letter_code
_entity_poly.pdbx_strand_id
1 'polypeptide(L)'
;MLIRDRTTLIKITIFYAIFIIFGSFVPFNVNQLTFGEAVQGFSDLNKFDFAIVNRSDWFTNFLLFMPITYLLLMVIQRSHSRLIRTLQLIFICAALLCISAGIEFVQFFLNDRVSSFKDVFAQFLGMLLSFILYLFTRVKFIRLVNKLNRYGGKNKWISYANGTLAVLVIYSLMPLDLSVSPVEIFKKWQAGRITIIPFASFEFSINEGVFGIMSDIFLWGFITWLYIKSAKYQANYILKLCLMYALGIELAQLFVLSRYTDATDVVSAFIGIMIALKFFTAQHVSTQRNDVHTTQVNRRFSLYAQEALCVAWCVLLLFLAVYPFEFIQNKAALFSNFQGFFSVPLETYWREGPLQAVTQLLRKVLLVAPLGILLASIAFKHQLHKQYRIMLGLAGIAFLFVLELLQIFIVNKVAVASDVGLNLLGLFLGQKVYLMHSSQNKTPERRFDVPQNYKKYYLLAVFVMLAISLYFIQGDDRTPYNVKELFTQDFVWLSSIMMSLSLMVAFALPPIALDKLTARKKTSALTLLGLSVAHCLLVFNLFYMTFPNESLFDILGYPTWRDQSHYLELGYRFLGFYLPISAAFLLVYCWLTPTKSIGFKGNRLAFSLLYAFFVLPVSYWVVVVQAGTDNIIELLPNNGHSFKLLYIVGYILLLIYASGWWVKKAPSASRMKRAAYCFVTVVSAPLGFYLIQHGMQDVIIKYGRVFSGLQFILSPSRESLLSQEQLFFRFSILHFMLLIMFFINGFAAKTLSPRPSTGHTLAGAAG
;
A
#
# COMPACT_ATOMS: atom_id res chain seq x y z
N MET A 1 -12.20 -29.88 -18.32
CA MET A 1 -11.84 -28.72 -17.46
C MET A 1 -12.85 -27.60 -17.75
N LEU A 2 -13.45 -26.91 -16.77
CA LEU A 2 -14.44 -25.85 -17.10
C LEU A 2 -13.70 -24.68 -17.74
N ILE A 3 -14.39 -23.95 -18.62
CA ILE A 3 -13.88 -22.74 -19.31
C ILE A 3 -13.26 -21.75 -18.31
N ARG A 4 -13.89 -21.57 -17.14
CA ARG A 4 -13.42 -20.68 -16.07
C ARG A 4 -12.14 -21.16 -15.38
N ASP A 5 -11.92 -22.48 -15.27
CA ASP A 5 -10.67 -23.06 -14.73
C ASP A 5 -9.51 -22.76 -15.68
N ARG A 6 -9.79 -22.81 -16.98
CA ARG A 6 -8.83 -22.50 -18.04
C ARG A 6 -8.43 -21.03 -18.03
N THR A 7 -9.37 -20.10 -17.86
CA THR A 7 -9.04 -18.67 -17.80
C THR A 7 -8.10 -18.33 -16.64
N THR A 8 -8.29 -18.93 -15.47
CA THR A 8 -7.40 -18.74 -14.32
C THR A 8 -6.01 -19.32 -14.59
N LEU A 9 -5.93 -20.53 -15.15
CA LEU A 9 -4.64 -21.12 -15.52
C LEU A 9 -3.91 -20.30 -16.58
N ILE A 10 -4.61 -19.79 -17.60
CA ILE A 10 -4.01 -18.90 -18.60
C ILE A 10 -3.41 -17.67 -17.94
N LYS A 11 -4.12 -17.03 -17.01
CA LYS A 11 -3.60 -15.87 -16.27
C LYS A 11 -2.35 -16.21 -15.46
N ILE A 12 -2.34 -17.34 -14.77
CA ILE A 12 -1.16 -17.81 -14.01
C ILE A 12 0.00 -18.12 -14.96
N THR A 13 -0.28 -18.74 -16.10
CA THR A 13 0.73 -19.08 -17.12
C THR A 13 1.36 -17.82 -17.70
N ILE A 14 0.55 -16.83 -18.09
CA ILE A 14 1.05 -15.55 -18.61
C ILE A 14 1.84 -14.80 -17.55
N PHE A 15 1.32 -14.72 -16.31
CA PHE A 15 2.03 -14.05 -15.22
C PHE A 15 3.38 -14.71 -14.94
N TYR A 16 3.44 -16.04 -14.94
CA TYR A 16 4.69 -16.78 -14.74
C TYR A 16 5.64 -16.65 -15.93
N ALA A 17 5.14 -16.61 -17.16
CA ALA A 17 5.98 -16.34 -18.35
C ALA A 17 6.61 -14.95 -18.30
N ILE A 18 5.83 -13.93 -17.91
CA ILE A 18 6.34 -12.56 -17.68
C ILE A 18 7.39 -12.58 -16.58
N PHE A 19 7.15 -13.30 -15.49
CA PHE A 19 8.11 -13.45 -14.39
C PHE A 19 9.43 -14.08 -14.83
N ILE A 20 9.40 -15.12 -15.66
CA ILE A 20 10.61 -15.75 -16.23
C ILE A 20 11.39 -14.73 -17.08
N ILE A 21 10.73 -14.14 -18.08
CA ILE A 21 11.38 -13.23 -19.03
C ILE A 21 11.95 -12.02 -18.29
N PHE A 22 11.14 -11.38 -17.44
CA PHE A 22 11.55 -10.22 -16.67
C PHE A 22 12.67 -10.56 -15.68
N GLY A 23 12.54 -11.68 -14.95
CA GLY A 23 13.54 -12.13 -13.98
C GLY A 23 14.89 -12.45 -14.62
N SER A 24 14.90 -12.94 -15.87
CA SER A 24 16.12 -13.20 -16.63
C SER A 24 16.78 -11.93 -17.20
N PHE A 25 16.07 -10.80 -17.25
CA PHE A 25 16.59 -9.52 -17.79
C PHE A 25 17.05 -8.53 -16.72
N VAL A 26 16.63 -8.67 -15.46
CA VAL A 26 17.09 -7.79 -14.37
C VAL A 26 18.52 -8.15 -13.97
N PRO A 27 19.47 -7.21 -13.78
CA PRO A 27 19.33 -5.77 -13.87
C PRO A 27 19.34 -5.28 -15.34
N PHE A 28 18.52 -4.26 -15.63
CA PHE A 28 18.39 -3.67 -16.96
C PHE A 28 19.53 -2.68 -17.27
N ASN A 29 20.76 -3.18 -17.29
CA ASN A 29 21.94 -2.40 -17.62
C ASN A 29 22.32 -2.65 -19.09
N VAL A 30 21.65 -1.93 -19.99
CA VAL A 30 21.78 -2.14 -21.43
C VAL A 30 23.11 -1.58 -21.93
N ASN A 31 23.85 -2.39 -22.67
CA ASN A 31 25.11 -1.99 -23.28
C ASN A 31 24.91 -1.43 -24.70
N GLN A 32 26.00 -0.95 -25.31
CA GLN A 32 25.97 -0.35 -26.65
C GLN A 32 26.31 -1.36 -27.76
N LEU A 33 26.22 -2.67 -27.50
CA LEU A 33 26.50 -3.69 -28.51
C LEU A 33 25.54 -3.58 -29.68
N THR A 34 26.09 -3.68 -30.89
CA THR A 34 25.27 -3.74 -32.10
C THR A 34 24.68 -5.14 -32.28
N PHE A 35 23.58 -5.24 -33.03
CA PHE A 35 22.95 -6.53 -33.31
C PHE A 35 23.90 -7.53 -34.02
N GLY A 36 24.77 -7.04 -34.92
CA GLY A 36 25.73 -7.88 -35.62
C GLY A 36 26.76 -8.51 -34.68
N GLU A 37 27.29 -7.73 -33.75
CA GLU A 37 28.25 -8.21 -32.73
C GLU A 37 27.59 -9.21 -31.77
N ALA A 38 26.34 -8.98 -31.37
CA ALA A 38 25.60 -9.92 -30.53
C ALA A 38 25.35 -11.27 -31.23
N VAL A 39 25.03 -11.26 -32.53
CA VAL A 39 24.87 -12.50 -33.33
C VAL A 39 26.19 -13.26 -33.43
N GLN A 40 27.31 -12.55 -33.66
CA GLN A 40 28.63 -13.16 -33.71
C GLN A 40 29.00 -13.77 -32.34
N GLY A 41 28.85 -13.01 -31.26
CA GLY A 41 29.10 -13.48 -29.90
C GLY A 41 28.25 -14.68 -29.49
N PHE A 42 26.96 -14.71 -29.88
CA PHE A 42 26.08 -15.84 -29.63
C PHE A 42 26.47 -17.09 -30.43
N SER A 43 27.00 -16.91 -31.65
CA SER A 43 27.51 -18.01 -32.48
C SER A 43 28.78 -18.65 -31.91
N ASP A 44 29.64 -17.81 -31.32
CA ASP A 44 30.96 -18.19 -30.79
C ASP A 44 30.89 -18.84 -29.40
N LEU A 45 29.73 -18.82 -28.74
CA LEU A 45 29.53 -19.50 -27.46
C LEU A 45 29.83 -21.01 -27.57
N ASN A 46 30.56 -21.53 -26.59
CA ASN A 46 30.97 -22.93 -26.58
C ASN A 46 29.78 -23.85 -26.24
N LYS A 47 29.23 -24.50 -27.26
CA LYS A 47 27.97 -25.26 -27.18
C LYS A 47 28.07 -26.58 -26.39
N PHE A 48 29.28 -27.03 -26.07
CA PHE A 48 29.52 -28.37 -25.51
C PHE A 48 30.22 -28.38 -24.14
N ASP A 49 30.39 -27.22 -23.48
CA ASP A 49 30.86 -27.20 -22.09
C ASP A 49 29.65 -27.39 -21.14
N PHE A 50 29.57 -28.55 -20.48
CA PHE A 50 28.52 -28.90 -19.52
C PHE A 50 29.01 -28.98 -18.07
N ALA A 51 30.22 -28.51 -17.76
CA ALA A 51 30.75 -28.58 -16.41
C ALA A 51 29.92 -27.73 -15.44
N ILE A 52 29.39 -28.35 -14.37
CA ILE A 52 28.59 -27.69 -13.32
C ILE A 52 29.56 -27.00 -12.35
N VAL A 53 29.77 -25.70 -12.55
CA VAL A 53 30.63 -24.88 -11.67
C VAL A 53 29.85 -24.41 -10.43
N ASN A 54 28.62 -23.93 -10.61
CA ASN A 54 27.75 -23.50 -9.52
C ASN A 54 26.45 -24.32 -9.50
N ARG A 55 26.34 -25.24 -8.52
CA ARG A 55 25.20 -26.16 -8.40
C ARG A 55 23.87 -25.43 -8.19
N SER A 56 23.89 -24.33 -7.43
CA SER A 56 22.70 -23.55 -7.11
C SER A 56 22.11 -22.85 -8.34
N ASP A 57 22.98 -22.25 -9.15
CA ASP A 57 22.59 -21.53 -10.36
C ASP A 57 22.01 -22.50 -11.42
N TRP A 58 22.70 -23.61 -11.65
CA TRP A 58 22.23 -24.68 -12.53
C TRP A 58 20.86 -25.22 -12.09
N PHE A 59 20.67 -25.46 -10.79
CA PHE A 59 19.39 -25.96 -10.26
C PHE A 59 18.27 -24.91 -10.34
N THR A 60 18.61 -23.62 -10.25
CA THR A 60 17.66 -22.52 -10.46
C THR A 60 17.12 -22.53 -11.89
N ASN A 61 18.02 -22.58 -12.87
CA ASN A 61 17.66 -22.60 -14.29
C ASN A 61 16.86 -23.86 -14.65
N PHE A 62 17.22 -25.00 -14.04
CA PHE A 62 16.45 -26.23 -14.12
C PHE A 62 15.00 -26.08 -13.59
N LEU A 63 14.82 -25.48 -12.40
CA LEU A 63 13.49 -25.29 -11.83
C LEU A 63 12.66 -24.22 -12.55
N LEU A 64 13.30 -23.22 -13.17
CA LEU A 64 12.63 -22.05 -13.74
C LEU A 64 11.60 -22.42 -14.84
N PHE A 65 11.95 -23.36 -15.73
CA PHE A 65 11.09 -23.75 -16.86
C PHE A 65 10.11 -24.89 -16.53
N MET A 66 10.25 -25.51 -15.36
CA MET A 66 9.42 -26.64 -14.96
C MET A 66 7.95 -26.23 -14.76
N PRO A 67 7.59 -25.15 -14.03
CA PRO A 67 6.18 -24.78 -13.85
C PRO A 67 5.52 -24.25 -15.12
N ILE A 68 6.23 -23.48 -15.97
CA ILE A 68 5.64 -22.94 -17.21
C ILE A 68 5.25 -24.07 -18.17
N THR A 69 6.12 -25.09 -18.28
CA THR A 69 5.84 -26.29 -19.08
C THR A 69 4.62 -27.02 -18.56
N TYR A 70 4.53 -27.25 -17.25
CA TYR A 70 3.40 -27.92 -16.62
C TYR A 70 2.08 -27.18 -16.86
N LEU A 71 2.10 -25.85 -16.71
CA LEU A 71 0.93 -25.00 -16.89
C LEU A 71 0.46 -24.96 -18.34
N LEU A 72 1.38 -24.86 -19.30
CA LEU A 72 1.06 -24.91 -20.74
C LEU A 72 0.43 -26.25 -21.13
N LEU A 73 0.98 -27.37 -20.64
CA LEU A 73 0.41 -28.72 -20.82
C LEU A 73 -0.98 -28.88 -20.20
N MET A 74 -1.32 -28.06 -19.22
CA MET A 74 -2.64 -28.02 -18.58
C MET A 74 -3.63 -27.10 -19.29
N VAL A 75 -3.16 -25.99 -19.87
CA VAL A 75 -3.97 -24.98 -20.59
C VAL A 75 -4.37 -25.46 -21.99
N ILE A 76 -3.44 -26.14 -22.68
CA ILE A 76 -3.65 -26.67 -24.02
C ILE A 76 -4.47 -27.95 -23.91
N GLN A 77 -5.63 -27.96 -24.57
CA GLN A 77 -6.51 -29.12 -24.56
C GLN A 77 -5.86 -30.26 -25.33
N ARG A 78 -5.84 -31.43 -24.70
CA ARG A 78 -5.36 -32.66 -25.31
C ARG A 78 -6.30 -33.06 -26.45
N SER A 79 -5.75 -33.16 -27.66
CA SER A 79 -6.47 -33.73 -28.81
C SER A 79 -6.73 -35.23 -28.63
N HIS A 80 -7.81 -35.73 -29.23
CA HIS A 80 -8.14 -37.15 -29.28
C HIS A 80 -7.17 -37.94 -30.20
N SER A 81 -6.59 -37.28 -31.21
CA SER A 81 -5.60 -37.89 -32.10
C SER A 81 -4.23 -37.96 -31.44
N ARG A 82 -3.59 -39.14 -31.50
CA ARG A 82 -2.20 -39.35 -31.00
C ARG A 82 -1.21 -38.45 -31.74
N LEU A 83 -1.36 -38.30 -33.06
CA LEU A 83 -0.49 -37.47 -33.89
C LEU A 83 -0.54 -35.99 -33.49
N ILE A 84 -1.75 -35.42 -33.39
CA ILE A 84 -1.94 -34.01 -33.02
C ILE A 84 -1.39 -33.75 -31.61
N ARG A 85 -1.56 -34.70 -30.68
CA ARG A 85 -0.99 -34.59 -29.34
C ARG A 85 0.53 -34.54 -29.36
N THR A 86 1.17 -35.40 -30.16
CA THR A 86 2.64 -35.39 -30.29
C THR A 86 3.12 -34.08 -30.90
N LEU A 87 2.45 -33.58 -31.94
CA LEU A 87 2.76 -32.28 -32.55
C LEU A 87 2.59 -31.11 -31.56
N GLN A 88 1.54 -31.13 -30.72
CA GLN A 88 1.35 -30.12 -29.66
C GLN A 88 2.49 -30.12 -28.65
N LEU A 89 2.96 -31.31 -28.24
CA LEU A 89 4.08 -31.43 -27.31
C LEU A 89 5.38 -30.92 -27.93
N ILE A 90 5.66 -31.31 -29.17
CA ILE A 90 6.82 -30.83 -29.92
C ILE A 90 6.77 -29.30 -30.05
N PHE A 91 5.59 -28.75 -30.37
CA PHE A 91 5.41 -27.31 -30.47
C PHE A 91 5.63 -26.58 -29.14
N ILE A 92 5.08 -27.07 -28.03
CA ILE A 92 5.30 -26.46 -26.70
C ILE A 92 6.78 -26.50 -26.33
N CYS A 93 7.44 -27.64 -26.53
CA CYS A 93 8.87 -27.78 -26.24
C CYS A 93 9.71 -26.86 -27.13
N ALA A 94 9.44 -26.82 -28.43
CA ALA A 94 10.13 -25.94 -29.37
C ALA A 94 9.92 -24.47 -29.02
N ALA A 95 8.69 -24.04 -28.73
CA ALA A 95 8.38 -22.66 -28.36
C ALA A 95 9.09 -22.24 -27.07
N LEU A 96 9.10 -23.10 -26.04
CA LEU A 96 9.81 -22.81 -24.79
C LEU A 96 11.33 -22.78 -24.97
N LEU A 97 11.90 -23.68 -25.79
CA LEU A 97 13.31 -23.64 -26.15
C LEU A 97 13.68 -22.37 -26.94
N CYS A 98 12.81 -21.92 -27.85
CA CYS A 98 12.99 -20.64 -28.53
C CYS A 98 12.94 -19.46 -27.56
N ILE A 99 12.05 -19.48 -26.56
CA ILE A 99 12.01 -18.45 -25.51
C ILE A 99 13.29 -18.50 -24.67
N SER A 100 13.74 -19.69 -24.29
CA SER A 100 15.00 -19.90 -23.54
C SER A 100 16.20 -19.34 -24.29
N ALA A 101 16.41 -19.75 -25.55
CA ALA A 101 17.50 -19.24 -26.39
C ALA A 101 17.36 -17.74 -26.68
N GLY A 102 16.12 -17.24 -26.82
CA GLY A 102 15.86 -15.80 -26.99
C GLY A 102 16.20 -14.99 -25.74
N ILE A 103 15.96 -15.53 -24.55
CA ILE A 103 16.37 -14.91 -23.29
C ILE A 103 17.89 -14.80 -23.23
N GLU A 104 18.60 -15.89 -23.52
CA GLU A 104 20.07 -15.93 -23.58
C GLU A 104 20.64 -14.92 -24.60
N PHE A 105 20.06 -14.86 -25.79
CA PHE A 105 20.45 -13.88 -26.80
C PHE A 105 20.26 -12.43 -26.33
N VAL A 106 19.16 -12.11 -25.67
CA VAL A 106 18.91 -10.77 -25.14
C VAL A 106 19.89 -10.41 -24.01
N GLN A 107 20.38 -11.39 -23.25
CA GLN A 107 21.36 -11.15 -22.18
C GLN A 107 22.70 -10.63 -22.70
N PHE A 108 23.07 -10.83 -23.97
CA PHE A 108 24.24 -10.17 -24.55
C PHE A 108 24.15 -8.66 -24.55
N PHE A 109 22.93 -8.10 -24.57
CA PHE A 109 22.72 -6.66 -24.48
C PHE A 109 22.76 -6.14 -23.04
N LEU A 110 23.00 -7.01 -22.05
CA LEU A 110 22.99 -6.66 -20.62
C LEU A 110 24.40 -6.84 -20.03
N ASN A 111 24.99 -5.76 -19.52
CA ASN A 111 26.37 -5.76 -19.00
C ASN A 111 26.60 -6.77 -17.87
N ASP A 112 25.62 -6.96 -17.00
CA ASP A 112 25.75 -7.75 -15.76
C ASP A 112 25.29 -9.20 -15.94
N ARG A 113 24.98 -9.63 -17.17
CA ARG A 113 24.50 -10.98 -17.48
C ARG A 113 25.50 -11.73 -18.36
N VAL A 114 25.75 -12.97 -18.00
CA VAL A 114 26.57 -13.90 -18.78
C VAL A 114 25.64 -14.88 -19.46
N SER A 115 25.58 -14.83 -20.79
CA SER A 115 24.82 -15.80 -21.54
C SER A 115 25.55 -17.14 -21.62
N SER A 116 24.82 -18.25 -21.51
CA SER A 116 25.39 -19.59 -21.49
C SER A 116 24.43 -20.64 -22.03
N PHE A 117 24.92 -21.49 -22.95
CA PHE A 117 24.17 -22.68 -23.41
C PHE A 117 23.89 -23.69 -22.28
N LYS A 118 24.64 -23.62 -21.17
CA LYS A 118 24.41 -24.45 -19.98
C LYS A 118 23.01 -24.22 -19.40
N ASP A 119 22.53 -22.98 -19.45
CA ASP A 119 21.24 -22.58 -18.88
C ASP A 119 20.08 -23.06 -19.74
N VAL A 120 20.21 -22.97 -21.07
CA VAL A 120 19.26 -23.58 -22.01
C VAL A 120 19.15 -25.08 -21.78
N PHE A 121 20.29 -25.76 -21.56
CA PHE A 121 20.30 -27.19 -21.30
C PHE A 121 19.65 -27.56 -19.95
N ALA A 122 19.94 -26.81 -18.89
CA ALA A 122 19.31 -27.00 -17.58
C ALA A 122 17.78 -26.79 -17.67
N GLN A 123 17.34 -25.72 -18.35
CA GLN A 123 15.94 -25.42 -18.58
C GLN A 123 15.25 -26.55 -19.37
N PHE A 124 15.90 -27.09 -20.40
CA PHE A 124 15.40 -28.24 -21.17
C PHE A 124 15.21 -29.49 -20.31
N LEU A 125 16.17 -29.83 -19.44
CA LEU A 125 16.02 -30.94 -18.50
C LEU A 125 14.85 -30.71 -17.53
N GLY A 126 14.66 -29.47 -17.09
CA GLY A 126 13.50 -29.06 -16.28
C GLY A 126 12.16 -29.27 -16.99
N MET A 127 12.11 -28.96 -18.29
CA MET A 127 10.94 -29.21 -19.14
C MET A 127 10.64 -30.71 -19.26
N LEU A 128 11.66 -31.55 -19.45
CA LEU A 128 11.51 -33.01 -19.51
C LEU A 128 10.94 -33.58 -18.21
N LEU A 129 11.51 -33.18 -17.06
CA LEU A 129 11.00 -33.62 -15.77
C LEU A 129 9.56 -33.14 -15.53
N SER A 130 9.25 -31.91 -15.93
CA SER A 130 7.90 -31.35 -15.86
C SER A 130 6.89 -32.19 -16.65
N PHE A 131 7.27 -32.65 -17.84
CA PHE A 131 6.44 -33.54 -18.64
C PHE A 131 6.19 -34.88 -17.93
N ILE A 132 7.23 -35.49 -17.36
CA ILE A 132 7.10 -36.73 -16.58
C ILE A 132 6.13 -36.51 -15.41
N LEU A 133 6.31 -35.44 -14.63
CA LEU A 133 5.44 -35.12 -13.50
C LEU A 133 4.01 -34.84 -13.94
N TYR A 134 3.80 -34.18 -15.08
CA TYR A 134 2.48 -33.97 -15.65
C TYR A 134 1.76 -35.29 -15.92
N LEU A 135 2.46 -36.33 -16.41
CA LEU A 135 1.84 -37.63 -16.66
C LEU A 135 1.23 -38.24 -15.39
N PHE A 136 1.92 -38.13 -14.25
CA PHE A 136 1.50 -38.72 -12.98
C PHE A 136 0.56 -37.83 -12.13
N THR A 137 0.76 -36.51 -12.17
CA THR A 137 0.11 -35.59 -11.21
C THR A 137 -1.10 -34.86 -11.79
N ARG A 138 -1.29 -34.82 -13.12
CA ARG A 138 -2.35 -34.02 -13.77
C ARG A 138 -3.74 -34.22 -13.17
N VAL A 139 -4.13 -35.45 -12.85
CA VAL A 139 -5.48 -35.75 -12.32
C VAL A 139 -5.64 -35.21 -10.90
N LYS A 140 -4.57 -35.27 -10.09
CA LYS A 140 -4.55 -34.68 -8.74
C LYS A 140 -4.57 -33.14 -8.85
N PHE A 141 -3.80 -32.57 -9.77
CA PHE A 141 -3.76 -31.12 -10.00
C PHE A 141 -5.10 -30.57 -10.51
N ILE A 142 -5.74 -31.21 -11.49
CA ILE A 142 -7.09 -30.85 -11.96
C ILE A 142 -8.10 -30.90 -10.80
N ARG A 143 -8.03 -31.93 -9.94
CA ARG A 143 -8.89 -32.01 -8.75
C ARG A 143 -8.62 -30.87 -7.77
N LEU A 144 -7.35 -30.48 -7.56
CA LEU A 144 -6.97 -29.33 -6.75
C LEU A 144 -7.52 -28.02 -7.34
N VAL A 145 -7.29 -27.75 -8.63
CA VAL A 145 -7.78 -26.55 -9.31
C VAL A 145 -9.32 -26.48 -9.29
N ASN A 146 -10.00 -27.60 -9.52
CA ASN A 146 -11.46 -27.67 -9.43
C ASN A 146 -11.96 -27.35 -8.00
N LYS A 147 -11.32 -27.89 -6.96
CA LYS A 147 -11.61 -27.55 -5.56
C LYS A 147 -11.43 -26.05 -5.29
N LEU A 148 -10.44 -25.43 -5.91
CA LEU A 148 -10.17 -24.00 -5.76
C LEU A 148 -11.18 -23.13 -6.53
N ASN A 149 -11.68 -23.54 -7.70
CA ASN A 149 -12.38 -22.62 -8.63
C ASN A 149 -13.91 -22.82 -8.79
N ARG A 150 -14.46 -24.03 -8.63
CA ARG A 150 -15.91 -24.29 -8.82
C ARG A 150 -16.65 -24.23 -7.49
N TYR A 151 -17.50 -23.21 -7.28
CA TYR A 151 -18.55 -23.14 -6.25
C TYR A 151 -18.39 -23.95 -4.94
N GLY A 152 -17.22 -23.88 -4.29
CA GLY A 152 -17.02 -24.42 -2.95
C GLY A 152 -17.21 -25.95 -2.84
N GLY A 153 -16.11 -26.70 -2.88
CA GLY A 153 -16.04 -27.76 -1.87
C GLY A 153 -16.29 -27.10 -0.51
N LYS A 154 -17.13 -27.71 0.35
CA LYS A 154 -17.63 -27.12 1.61
C LYS A 154 -16.54 -26.48 2.50
N ASN A 155 -15.27 -26.82 2.29
CA ASN A 155 -14.13 -26.27 2.99
C ASN A 155 -12.88 -26.14 2.07
N LYS A 156 -12.49 -24.90 1.71
CA LYS A 156 -11.23 -24.60 0.98
C LYS A 156 -10.07 -24.24 1.90
N TRP A 157 -10.32 -23.95 3.18
CA TRP A 157 -9.29 -23.58 4.14
C TRP A 157 -8.21 -24.65 4.27
N ILE A 158 -8.57 -25.92 4.14
CA ILE A 158 -7.58 -27.00 4.13
C ILE A 158 -6.62 -26.93 2.93
N SER A 159 -7.11 -26.51 1.76
CA SER A 159 -6.23 -26.35 0.59
C SER A 159 -5.30 -25.16 0.77
N TYR A 160 -5.77 -24.10 1.44
CA TYR A 160 -4.93 -22.96 1.81
C TYR A 160 -3.91 -23.34 2.89
N ALA A 161 -4.32 -24.05 3.94
CA ALA A 161 -3.43 -24.53 4.99
C ALA A 161 -2.32 -25.42 4.40
N ASN A 162 -2.69 -26.41 3.58
CA ASN A 162 -1.73 -27.28 2.89
C ASN A 162 -0.85 -26.48 1.91
N GLY A 163 -1.41 -25.49 1.21
CA GLY A 163 -0.67 -24.64 0.29
C GLY A 163 0.36 -23.77 1.00
N THR A 164 -0.04 -23.07 2.07
CA THR A 164 0.85 -22.26 2.92
C THR A 164 1.92 -23.14 3.56
N LEU A 165 1.56 -24.33 4.03
CA LEU A 165 2.51 -25.29 4.59
C LEU A 165 3.50 -25.80 3.54
N ALA A 166 3.05 -26.10 2.32
CA ALA A 166 3.94 -26.50 1.23
C ALA A 166 4.91 -25.38 0.86
N VAL A 167 4.42 -24.13 0.82
CA VAL A 167 5.25 -22.95 0.59
C VAL A 167 6.26 -22.77 1.72
N LEU A 168 5.87 -22.96 2.98
CA LEU A 168 6.78 -22.92 4.13
C LEU A 168 7.88 -23.97 3.99
N VAL A 169 7.53 -25.23 3.73
CA VAL A 169 8.50 -26.33 3.56
C VAL A 169 9.49 -26.01 2.44
N ILE A 170 9.00 -25.55 1.29
CA ILE A 170 9.87 -25.17 0.16
C ILE A 170 10.79 -24.02 0.57
N TYR A 171 10.26 -22.98 1.20
CA TYR A 171 11.02 -21.80 1.63
C TYR A 171 12.10 -22.16 2.66
N SER A 172 11.79 -23.00 3.64
CA SER A 172 12.73 -23.45 4.67
C SER A 172 13.88 -24.29 4.10
N LEU A 173 13.67 -24.95 2.96
CA LEU A 173 14.68 -25.76 2.28
C LEU A 173 15.50 -24.99 1.23
N MET A 174 15.02 -23.86 0.73
CA MET A 174 15.83 -23.00 -0.16
C MET A 174 17.06 -22.46 0.59
N PRO A 175 18.25 -22.38 -0.05
CA PRO A 175 18.55 -22.48 -1.49
C PRO A 175 18.78 -23.90 -2.02
N LEU A 176 18.53 -24.95 -1.24
CA LEU A 176 18.71 -26.36 -1.62
C LEU A 176 20.18 -26.79 -1.80
N ASP A 177 21.10 -26.17 -1.07
CA ASP A 177 22.48 -26.64 -0.90
C ASP A 177 22.54 -27.84 0.06
N LEU A 178 21.92 -28.93 -0.38
CA LEU A 178 21.78 -30.16 0.38
C LEU A 178 23.10 -30.94 0.44
N SER A 179 23.46 -31.37 1.64
CA SER A 179 24.55 -32.32 1.85
C SER A 179 24.15 -33.44 2.80
N VAL A 180 24.56 -34.65 2.42
CA VAL A 180 24.42 -35.86 3.24
C VAL A 180 25.78 -36.28 3.81
N SER A 181 26.86 -35.54 3.51
CA SER A 181 28.20 -35.88 3.99
C SER A 181 28.29 -35.67 5.51
N PRO A 182 28.61 -36.71 6.30
CA PRO A 182 28.76 -36.58 7.76
C PRO A 182 29.81 -35.53 8.15
N VAL A 183 30.85 -35.36 7.32
CA VAL A 183 31.91 -34.38 7.53
C VAL A 183 31.38 -32.94 7.40
N GLU A 184 30.50 -32.68 6.44
CA GLU A 184 29.94 -31.33 6.25
C GLU A 184 28.91 -30.99 7.33
N ILE A 185 28.14 -31.98 7.79
CA ILE A 185 27.23 -31.82 8.95
C ILE A 185 28.03 -31.54 10.23
N PHE A 186 29.16 -32.23 10.44
CA PHE A 186 30.04 -31.96 11.59
C PHE A 186 30.65 -30.55 11.53
N LYS A 187 31.10 -30.10 10.34
CA LYS A 187 31.56 -28.71 10.14
C LYS A 187 30.45 -27.70 10.45
N LYS A 188 29.21 -27.99 10.07
CA LYS A 188 28.04 -27.16 10.37
C LYS A 188 27.78 -27.06 11.88
N TRP A 189 27.93 -28.17 12.60
CA TRP A 189 27.86 -28.18 14.06
C TRP A 189 28.96 -27.31 14.68
N GLN A 190 30.21 -27.52 14.27
CA GLN A 190 31.36 -26.77 14.80
C GLN A 190 31.24 -25.26 14.53
N ALA A 191 30.62 -24.89 13.40
CA ALA A 191 30.34 -23.49 13.05
C ALA A 191 29.17 -22.87 13.85
N GLY A 192 28.59 -23.58 14.84
CA GLY A 192 27.49 -23.08 15.67
C GLY A 192 26.15 -22.94 14.94
N ARG A 193 25.98 -23.60 13.79
CA ARG A 193 24.73 -23.55 13.01
C ARG A 193 23.69 -24.61 13.40
N ILE A 194 24.01 -25.45 14.38
CA ILE A 194 23.12 -26.48 14.94
C ILE A 194 23.01 -26.23 16.44
N THR A 195 21.82 -25.82 16.87
CA THR A 195 21.53 -25.50 18.27
C THR A 195 20.45 -26.45 18.77
N ILE A 196 20.83 -27.39 19.63
CA ILE A 196 19.89 -28.38 20.20
C ILE A 196 19.20 -27.85 21.46
N ILE A 197 19.88 -27.01 22.23
CA ILE A 197 19.34 -26.46 23.47
C ILE A 197 18.46 -25.26 23.12
N PRO A 198 17.14 -25.30 23.41
CA PRO A 198 16.26 -24.17 23.12
C PRO A 198 16.76 -22.90 23.79
N PHE A 199 16.67 -21.77 23.08
CA PHE A 199 17.05 -20.43 23.52
C PHE A 199 18.54 -20.18 23.75
N ALA A 200 19.42 -21.16 23.51
CA ALA A 200 20.87 -20.96 23.68
C ALA A 200 21.46 -19.93 22.68
N SER A 201 20.79 -19.72 21.54
CA SER A 201 21.16 -18.73 20.53
C SER A 201 20.92 -17.27 20.97
N PHE A 202 20.21 -17.02 22.08
CA PHE A 202 19.91 -15.67 22.58
C PHE A 202 21.11 -14.90 23.13
N GLU A 203 22.20 -15.59 23.50
CA GLU A 203 23.37 -14.95 24.11
C GLU A 203 24.08 -13.96 23.18
N PHE A 204 23.86 -14.07 21.86
CA PHE A 204 24.57 -13.28 20.85
C PHE A 204 23.77 -12.10 20.28
N SER A 205 22.43 -12.18 20.22
CA SER A 205 21.60 -11.10 19.64
C SER A 205 20.14 -11.16 20.10
N ILE A 206 19.83 -10.51 21.24
CA ILE A 206 18.46 -10.46 21.83
C ILE A 206 17.41 -10.04 20.78
N ASN A 207 17.72 -9.05 19.94
CA ASN A 207 16.76 -8.52 18.97
C ASN A 207 16.43 -9.52 17.85
N GLU A 208 17.42 -10.28 17.37
CA GLU A 208 17.22 -11.28 16.32
C GLU A 208 16.51 -12.52 16.86
N GLY A 209 16.88 -12.96 18.07
CA GLY A 209 16.22 -14.08 18.75
C GLY A 209 14.74 -13.80 19.03
N VAL A 210 14.41 -12.63 19.61
CA VAL A 210 13.00 -12.24 19.84
C VAL A 210 12.23 -12.19 18.53
N PHE A 211 12.84 -11.68 17.47
CA PHE A 211 12.21 -11.60 16.15
C PHE A 211 11.92 -12.98 15.54
N GLY A 212 12.86 -13.92 15.62
CA GLY A 212 12.70 -15.31 15.15
C GLY A 212 11.50 -15.97 15.83
N ILE A 213 11.47 -15.93 17.17
CA ILE A 213 10.37 -16.47 17.97
C ILE A 213 9.02 -15.87 17.57
N MET A 214 8.92 -14.54 17.49
CA MET A 214 7.65 -13.87 17.18
C MET A 214 7.14 -14.23 15.77
N SER A 215 8.06 -14.34 14.81
CA SER A 215 7.75 -14.73 13.43
C SER A 215 7.20 -16.15 13.37
N ASP A 216 7.83 -17.09 14.07
CA ASP A 216 7.42 -18.49 14.10
C ASP A 216 6.11 -18.70 14.84
N ILE A 217 5.93 -18.08 16.01
CA ILE A 217 4.67 -18.10 16.77
C ILE A 217 3.53 -17.66 15.86
N PHE A 218 3.71 -16.59 15.10
CA PHE A 218 2.66 -16.09 14.24
C PHE A 218 2.43 -16.99 13.03
N LEU A 219 3.49 -17.42 12.34
CA LEU A 219 3.39 -18.23 11.12
C LEU A 219 2.68 -19.55 11.41
N TRP A 220 3.10 -20.24 12.46
CA TRP A 220 2.47 -21.48 12.91
C TRP A 220 1.08 -21.24 13.49
N GLY A 221 0.87 -20.13 14.19
CA GLY A 221 -0.47 -19.71 14.64
C GLY A 221 -1.44 -19.49 13.48
N PHE A 222 -0.98 -18.87 12.38
CA PHE A 222 -1.75 -18.63 11.18
C PHE A 222 -2.08 -19.92 10.42
N ILE A 223 -1.10 -20.80 10.21
CA ILE A 223 -1.33 -22.13 9.59
C ILE A 223 -2.35 -22.93 10.40
N THR A 224 -2.20 -22.93 11.73
CA THR A 224 -3.12 -23.59 12.66
C THR A 224 -4.52 -22.98 12.56
N TRP A 225 -4.62 -21.65 12.50
CA TRP A 225 -5.89 -20.95 12.31
C TRP A 225 -6.58 -21.34 11.00
N LEU A 226 -5.85 -21.50 9.90
CA LEU A 226 -6.40 -22.01 8.63
C LEU A 226 -6.95 -23.44 8.80
N TYR A 227 -6.24 -24.32 9.50
CA TYR A 227 -6.75 -25.67 9.80
C TYR A 227 -7.98 -25.67 10.70
N ILE A 228 -8.03 -24.81 11.73
CA ILE A 228 -9.21 -24.63 12.60
C ILE A 228 -10.40 -24.15 11.78
N LYS A 229 -10.22 -23.13 10.93
CA LYS A 229 -11.28 -22.63 10.03
C LYS A 229 -11.77 -23.67 9.03
N SER A 230 -10.93 -24.66 8.75
CA SER A 230 -11.32 -25.78 7.91
C SER A 230 -12.40 -26.66 8.56
N ALA A 231 -12.46 -26.75 9.89
CA ALA A 231 -13.40 -27.60 10.62
C ALA A 231 -13.37 -29.09 10.22
N LYS A 232 -12.33 -29.54 9.50
CA LYS A 232 -12.20 -30.93 9.05
C LYS A 232 -11.58 -31.83 10.13
N TYR A 233 -10.69 -31.26 10.94
CA TYR A 233 -9.88 -32.00 11.90
C TYR A 233 -10.18 -31.52 13.32
N GLN A 234 -10.10 -32.44 14.29
CA GLN A 234 -10.15 -32.10 15.70
C GLN A 234 -8.87 -31.38 16.15
N ALA A 235 -8.96 -30.58 17.22
CA ALA A 235 -7.84 -29.81 17.77
C ALA A 235 -6.58 -30.66 18.00
N ASN A 236 -6.72 -31.85 18.58
CA ASN A 236 -5.60 -32.76 18.86
C ASN A 236 -4.90 -33.24 17.58
N TYR A 237 -5.64 -33.45 16.49
CA TYR A 237 -5.05 -33.82 15.21
C TYR A 237 -4.31 -32.65 14.57
N ILE A 238 -4.87 -31.43 14.65
CA ILE A 238 -4.22 -30.22 14.13
C ILE A 238 -2.90 -29.97 14.87
N LEU A 239 -2.89 -30.12 16.20
CA LEU A 239 -1.68 -30.01 17.02
C LEU A 239 -0.59 -30.99 16.56
N LYS A 240 -0.93 -32.29 16.48
CA LYS A 240 0.01 -33.33 16.04
C LYS A 240 0.52 -33.09 14.62
N LEU A 241 -0.37 -32.73 13.70
CA LEU A 241 -0.02 -32.45 12.32
C LEU A 241 0.97 -31.28 12.22
N CYS A 242 0.64 -30.13 12.79
CA CYS A 242 1.48 -28.94 12.70
C CYS A 242 2.83 -29.15 13.39
N LEU A 243 2.84 -29.77 14.58
CA LEU A 243 4.08 -30.06 15.31
C LEU A 243 4.97 -31.06 14.56
N MET A 244 4.39 -32.08 13.93
CA MET A 244 5.14 -33.03 13.10
C MET A 244 5.79 -32.33 11.89
N TYR A 245 5.11 -31.38 11.26
CA TYR A 245 5.70 -30.61 10.18
C TYR A 245 6.76 -29.62 10.67
N ALA A 246 6.58 -28.97 11.82
CA ALA A 246 7.59 -28.10 12.41
C ALA A 246 8.89 -28.87 12.69
N LEU A 247 8.76 -30.01 13.38
CA LEU A 247 9.89 -30.91 13.63
C LEU A 247 10.51 -31.43 12.33
N GLY A 248 9.68 -31.84 11.36
CA GLY A 248 10.15 -32.35 10.08
C GLY A 248 10.90 -31.30 9.25
N ILE A 249 10.51 -30.03 9.34
CA ILE A 249 11.20 -28.91 8.69
C ILE A 249 12.58 -28.70 9.30
N GLU A 250 12.69 -28.63 10.63
CA GLU A 250 13.98 -28.48 11.31
C GLU A 250 14.94 -29.64 11.04
N LEU A 251 14.43 -30.87 11.07
CA LEU A 251 15.20 -32.06 10.72
C LEU A 251 15.66 -32.03 9.26
N ALA A 252 14.86 -31.48 8.36
CA ALA A 252 15.24 -31.36 6.95
C ALA A 252 16.28 -30.23 6.74
N GLN A 253 16.18 -29.14 7.51
CA GLN A 253 17.17 -28.05 7.51
C GLN A 253 18.54 -28.49 8.01
N LEU A 254 18.63 -29.57 8.80
CA LEU A 254 19.92 -30.15 9.19
C LEU A 254 20.79 -30.47 7.98
N PHE A 255 20.19 -30.94 6.88
CA PHE A 255 20.88 -31.28 5.63
C PHE A 255 21.14 -30.08 4.70
N VAL A 256 20.63 -28.89 5.03
CA VAL A 256 20.84 -27.66 4.23
C VAL A 256 22.00 -26.88 4.84
N LEU A 257 23.13 -26.78 4.14
CA LEU A 257 24.39 -26.26 4.71
C LEU A 257 24.32 -24.77 5.08
N SER A 258 23.59 -23.99 4.30
CA SER A 258 23.38 -22.56 4.49
C SER A 258 22.39 -22.19 5.59
N ARG A 259 21.54 -23.14 6.04
CA ARG A 259 20.49 -22.89 7.03
C ARG A 259 20.91 -23.26 8.44
N TYR A 260 20.41 -22.50 9.41
CA TYR A 260 20.47 -22.85 10.82
C TYR A 260 19.42 -23.91 11.14
N THR A 261 19.72 -24.74 12.13
CA THR A 261 18.78 -25.70 12.73
C THR A 261 18.75 -25.41 14.22
N ASP A 262 17.62 -24.92 14.71
CA ASP A 262 17.47 -24.46 16.10
C ASP A 262 16.22 -25.08 16.75
N ALA A 263 16.40 -25.75 17.89
CA ALA A 263 15.28 -26.30 18.66
C ALA A 263 14.29 -25.22 19.13
N THR A 264 14.72 -23.97 19.20
CA THR A 264 13.90 -22.79 19.51
C THR A 264 12.75 -22.61 18.52
N ASP A 265 12.95 -22.93 17.25
CA ASP A 265 11.95 -22.75 16.19
C ASP A 265 10.80 -23.76 16.38
N VAL A 266 11.11 -24.99 16.84
CA VAL A 266 10.10 -25.99 17.20
C VAL A 266 9.28 -25.55 18.43
N VAL A 267 9.94 -24.99 19.45
CA VAL A 267 9.26 -24.49 20.66
C VAL A 267 8.37 -23.29 20.32
N SER A 268 8.86 -22.37 19.49
CA SER A 268 8.12 -21.20 19.02
C SER A 268 6.92 -21.61 18.17
N ALA A 269 7.09 -22.59 17.29
CA ALA A 269 6.00 -23.20 16.53
C ALA A 269 4.93 -23.79 17.47
N PHE A 270 5.33 -24.53 18.50
CA PHE A 270 4.42 -25.11 19.49
C PHE A 270 3.59 -24.04 20.21
N ILE A 271 4.23 -22.95 20.67
CA ILE A 271 3.54 -21.82 21.30
C ILE A 271 2.51 -21.19 20.33
N GLY A 272 2.90 -20.96 19.07
CA GLY A 272 2.00 -20.45 18.04
C GLY A 272 0.77 -21.32 17.80
N ILE A 273 0.97 -22.64 17.69
CA ILE A 273 -0.10 -23.63 17.54
C ILE A 273 -1.05 -23.59 18.73
N MET A 274 -0.52 -23.56 19.96
CA MET A 274 -1.32 -23.55 21.19
C MET A 274 -2.14 -22.28 21.36
N ILE A 275 -1.58 -21.10 21.07
CA ILE A 275 -2.31 -19.82 21.07
C ILE A 275 -3.48 -19.90 20.10
N ALA A 276 -3.24 -20.35 18.86
CA ALA A 276 -4.29 -20.44 17.86
C ALA A 276 -5.41 -21.40 18.28
N LEU A 277 -5.07 -22.58 18.82
CA LEU A 277 -6.06 -23.54 19.32
C LEU A 277 -6.86 -22.97 20.50
N LYS A 278 -6.22 -22.29 21.45
CA LYS A 278 -6.91 -21.72 22.62
C LYS A 278 -7.94 -20.66 22.23
N PHE A 279 -7.57 -19.73 21.34
CA PHE A 279 -8.41 -18.56 21.03
C PHE A 279 -9.44 -18.81 19.92
N PHE A 280 -9.14 -19.67 18.94
CA PHE A 280 -10.00 -19.82 17.75
C PHE A 280 -10.86 -21.09 17.71
N THR A 281 -10.56 -22.10 18.53
CA THR A 281 -11.39 -23.33 18.58
C THR A 281 -12.71 -23.10 19.33
N ALA A 282 -12.67 -22.35 20.45
CA ALA A 282 -13.86 -22.01 21.26
C ALA A 282 -14.90 -21.16 20.51
N GLN A 283 -14.43 -20.34 19.55
CA GLN A 283 -15.29 -19.47 18.74
C GLN A 283 -16.07 -20.26 17.66
N HIS A 284 -15.63 -21.49 17.31
CA HIS A 284 -16.30 -22.33 16.31
C HIS A 284 -17.35 -23.26 16.93
N VAL A 285 -17.06 -23.81 18.12
CA VAL A 285 -17.99 -24.68 18.87
C VAL A 285 -19.19 -23.89 19.42
N SER A 286 -18.98 -22.65 19.86
CA SER A 286 -20.07 -21.78 20.38
C SER A 286 -21.04 -21.29 19.30
N THR A 287 -20.67 -21.31 18.02
CA THR A 287 -21.62 -21.11 16.90
C THR A 287 -22.54 -22.31 16.65
N GLN A 288 -22.27 -23.47 17.27
CA GLN A 288 -23.06 -24.70 17.09
C GLN A 288 -23.77 -25.20 18.37
N ARG A 289 -23.35 -24.78 19.58
CA ARG A 289 -24.04 -25.12 20.84
C ARG A 289 -24.39 -23.88 21.66
N ASN A 290 -25.69 -23.71 21.91
CA ASN A 290 -26.27 -22.74 22.84
C ASN A 290 -26.05 -23.17 24.30
N ASP A 291 -24.81 -23.30 24.76
CA ASP A 291 -24.53 -23.56 26.18
C ASP A 291 -24.15 -22.26 26.90
N VAL A 292 -24.97 -21.90 27.91
CA VAL A 292 -25.08 -20.53 28.45
C VAL A 292 -24.20 -20.27 29.67
N HIS A 293 -23.61 -21.27 30.34
CA HIS A 293 -23.26 -21.07 31.75
C HIS A 293 -21.78 -21.05 32.21
N THR A 294 -20.74 -21.16 31.36
CA THR A 294 -19.34 -21.21 31.86
C THR A 294 -18.31 -20.27 31.22
N THR A 295 -18.70 -19.24 30.46
CA THR A 295 -17.71 -18.47 29.64
C THR A 295 -18.00 -16.97 29.51
N GLN A 296 -18.04 -16.19 30.60
CA GLN A 296 -18.24 -14.73 30.48
C GLN A 296 -16.93 -13.94 30.26
N VAL A 297 -15.83 -14.30 30.95
CA VAL A 297 -14.52 -13.61 30.80
C VAL A 297 -13.81 -14.01 29.50
N ASN A 298 -13.76 -15.31 29.18
CA ASN A 298 -13.22 -15.79 27.90
C ASN A 298 -14.03 -15.32 26.67
N ARG A 299 -15.33 -14.98 26.84
CA ARG A 299 -16.16 -14.40 25.77
C ARG A 299 -15.68 -13.01 25.34
N ARG A 300 -15.34 -12.12 26.28
CA ARG A 300 -14.92 -10.74 25.97
C ARG A 300 -13.58 -10.70 25.22
N PHE A 301 -12.61 -11.52 25.62
CA PHE A 301 -11.32 -11.63 24.91
C PHE A 301 -11.47 -12.31 23.54
N SER A 302 -12.28 -13.37 23.43
CA SER A 302 -12.56 -14.03 22.13
C SER A 302 -13.31 -13.10 21.15
N LEU A 303 -14.15 -12.20 21.66
CA LEU A 303 -14.89 -11.22 20.85
C LEU A 303 -13.99 -10.24 20.10
N TYR A 304 -12.83 -9.85 20.62
CA TYR A 304 -11.89 -8.92 19.96
C TYR A 304 -10.58 -9.58 19.50
N ALA A 305 -10.48 -10.91 19.58
CA ALA A 305 -9.25 -11.63 19.26
C ALA A 305 -8.77 -11.42 17.81
N GLN A 306 -9.68 -11.26 16.84
CA GLN A 306 -9.31 -11.04 15.43
C GLN A 306 -8.77 -9.62 15.21
N GLU A 307 -9.36 -8.63 15.87
CA GLU A 307 -8.93 -7.23 15.87
C GLU A 307 -7.56 -7.09 16.55
N ALA A 308 -7.39 -7.71 17.72
CA ALA A 308 -6.12 -7.75 18.44
C ALA A 308 -5.02 -8.42 17.59
N LEU A 309 -5.33 -9.54 16.93
CA LEU A 309 -4.40 -10.21 16.01
C LEU A 309 -4.03 -9.33 14.81
N CYS A 310 -4.99 -8.58 14.26
CA CYS A 310 -4.72 -7.62 13.18
C CYS A 310 -3.80 -6.50 13.63
N VAL A 311 -4.02 -5.94 14.83
CA VAL A 311 -3.16 -4.90 15.40
C VAL A 311 -1.76 -5.45 15.68
N ALA A 312 -1.66 -6.63 16.30
CA ALA A 312 -0.38 -7.30 16.55
C ALA A 312 0.39 -7.55 15.24
N TRP A 313 -0.29 -7.95 14.17
CA TRP A 313 0.34 -8.13 12.86
C TRP A 313 0.82 -6.81 12.25
N CYS A 314 0.04 -5.72 12.36
CA CYS A 314 0.50 -4.40 11.95
C CYS A 314 1.74 -3.95 12.73
N VAL A 315 1.77 -4.19 14.04
CA VAL A 315 2.94 -3.88 14.88
C VAL A 315 4.16 -4.69 14.46
N LEU A 316 4.00 -5.99 14.17
CA LEU A 316 5.09 -6.82 13.66
C LEU A 316 5.62 -6.32 12.31
N LEU A 317 4.73 -5.96 11.38
CA LEU A 317 5.13 -5.41 10.08
C LEU A 317 5.86 -4.06 10.23
N LEU A 318 5.44 -3.22 11.18
CA LEU A 318 6.12 -1.97 11.51
C LEU A 318 7.51 -2.24 12.10
N PHE A 319 7.61 -3.15 13.06
CA PHE A 319 8.88 -3.57 13.65
C PHE A 319 9.86 -4.06 12.56
N LEU A 320 9.38 -4.90 11.64
CA LEU A 320 10.14 -5.42 10.50
C LEU A 320 10.65 -4.33 9.54
N ALA A 321 9.85 -3.29 9.33
CA ALA A 321 10.22 -2.17 8.47
C ALA A 321 11.27 -1.27 9.13
N VAL A 322 11.24 -1.11 10.45
CA VAL A 322 12.11 -0.17 11.18
C VAL A 322 13.38 -0.82 11.73
N TYR A 323 13.39 -2.14 11.97
CA TYR A 323 14.58 -2.88 12.41
C TYR A 323 15.76 -2.71 11.41
N PRO A 324 17.01 -2.41 11.86
CA PRO A 324 17.55 -2.51 13.21
C PRO A 324 17.36 -1.30 14.14
N PHE A 325 16.46 -0.36 13.82
CA PHE A 325 16.24 0.89 14.58
C PHE A 325 17.38 1.90 14.51
N GLU A 326 18.28 1.73 13.55
CA GLU A 326 19.35 2.68 13.28
C GLU A 326 18.88 3.69 12.23
N PHE A 327 18.72 4.95 12.63
CA PHE A 327 18.25 6.01 11.75
C PHE A 327 19.41 6.72 11.05
N ILE A 328 19.25 7.01 9.76
CA ILE A 328 20.24 7.73 8.97
C ILE A 328 20.28 9.19 9.44
N GLN A 329 21.43 9.59 9.97
CA GLN A 329 21.67 10.97 10.40
C GLN A 329 22.18 11.86 9.26
N ASN A 330 22.86 11.30 8.26
CA ASN A 330 23.44 12.05 7.14
C ASN A 330 22.38 12.38 6.06
N LYS A 331 22.21 13.68 5.77
CA LYS A 331 21.28 14.21 4.76
C LYS A 331 21.57 13.70 3.35
N ALA A 332 22.84 13.53 2.97
CA ALA A 332 23.23 13.04 1.65
C ALA A 332 22.85 11.57 1.44
N ALA A 333 23.07 10.74 2.47
CA ALA A 333 22.71 9.32 2.44
C ALA A 333 21.19 9.12 2.33
N LEU A 334 20.40 9.93 3.05
CA LEU A 334 18.94 9.86 2.96
C LEU A 334 18.42 10.26 1.58
N PHE A 335 19.02 11.29 0.96
CA PHE A 335 18.65 11.70 -0.41
C PHE A 335 18.99 10.60 -1.42
N SER A 336 20.16 9.95 -1.28
CA SER A 336 20.54 8.79 -2.10
C SER A 336 19.55 7.62 -1.93
N ASN A 337 19.14 7.30 -0.70
CA ASN A 337 18.16 6.23 -0.45
C ASN A 337 16.79 6.52 -1.07
N PHE A 338 16.38 7.79 -1.08
CA PHE A 338 15.14 8.18 -1.74
C PHE A 338 15.24 8.18 -3.27
N GLN A 339 16.36 8.63 -3.87
CA GLN A 339 16.58 8.45 -5.31
C GLN A 339 16.50 6.97 -5.69
N GLY A 340 17.03 6.09 -4.82
CA GLY A 340 16.86 4.65 -4.89
C GLY A 340 15.42 4.15 -4.78
N PHE A 341 14.47 4.94 -4.26
CA PHE A 341 13.06 4.55 -4.17
C PHE A 341 12.42 4.34 -5.54
N PHE A 342 12.81 5.13 -6.53
CA PHE A 342 12.36 4.96 -7.93
C PHE A 342 13.38 4.23 -8.80
N SER A 343 14.29 3.47 -8.17
CA SER A 343 15.23 2.60 -8.87
C SER A 343 14.51 1.54 -9.71
N VAL A 344 15.27 0.90 -10.59
CA VAL A 344 14.74 -0.10 -11.51
C VAL A 344 14.04 -1.22 -10.71
N PRO A 345 12.79 -1.57 -11.05
CA PRO A 345 12.05 -2.56 -10.29
C PRO A 345 12.82 -3.88 -10.17
N LEU A 346 12.87 -4.38 -8.94
CA LEU A 346 13.46 -5.67 -8.56
C LEU A 346 14.99 -5.81 -8.65
N GLU A 347 15.71 -4.74 -9.00
CA GLU A 347 17.18 -4.74 -9.12
C GLU A 347 17.89 -5.15 -7.83
N THR A 348 17.42 -4.64 -6.71
CA THR A 348 18.00 -4.85 -5.37
C THR A 348 18.05 -6.32 -4.96
N TYR A 349 17.07 -7.11 -5.39
CA TYR A 349 16.97 -8.54 -5.07
C TYR A 349 17.98 -9.40 -5.82
N TRP A 350 18.43 -8.94 -6.98
CA TRP A 350 19.27 -9.74 -7.87
C TRP A 350 20.72 -9.87 -7.37
N ARG A 351 21.18 -8.94 -6.52
CA ARG A 351 22.58 -8.86 -6.07
C ARG A 351 23.08 -10.12 -5.37
N GLU A 352 22.20 -10.83 -4.66
CA GLU A 352 22.57 -12.02 -3.87
C GLU A 352 22.27 -13.35 -4.61
N GLY A 353 21.67 -13.26 -5.80
CA GLY A 353 21.45 -14.40 -6.71
C GLY A 353 19.96 -14.72 -6.97
N PRO A 354 19.67 -15.54 -8.00
CA PRO A 354 18.31 -15.76 -8.50
C PRO A 354 17.34 -16.36 -7.49
N LEU A 355 17.74 -17.44 -6.79
CA LEU A 355 16.89 -18.10 -5.77
C LEU A 355 16.63 -17.20 -4.58
N GLN A 356 17.63 -16.41 -4.18
CA GLN A 356 17.50 -15.48 -3.07
C GLN A 356 16.54 -14.35 -3.46
N ALA A 357 16.62 -13.83 -4.69
CA ALA A 357 15.62 -12.90 -5.21
C ALA A 357 14.19 -13.47 -5.10
N VAL A 358 13.95 -14.69 -5.59
CA VAL A 358 12.61 -15.31 -5.51
C VAL A 358 12.12 -15.45 -4.08
N THR A 359 12.99 -15.89 -3.16
CA THR A 359 12.62 -16.03 -1.74
C THR A 359 12.30 -14.69 -1.10
N GLN A 360 13.04 -13.62 -1.40
CA GLN A 360 12.78 -12.28 -0.88
C GLN A 360 11.46 -11.71 -1.43
N LEU A 361 11.18 -11.88 -2.73
CA LEU A 361 9.90 -11.47 -3.33
C LEU A 361 8.71 -12.19 -2.70
N LEU A 362 8.83 -13.51 -2.57
CA LEU A 362 7.81 -14.37 -1.98
C LEU A 362 7.59 -14.01 -0.50
N ARG A 363 8.66 -13.71 0.25
CA ARG A 363 8.61 -13.24 1.62
C ARG A 363 7.82 -11.93 1.74
N LYS A 364 8.11 -10.90 0.92
CA LYS A 364 7.35 -9.62 0.97
C LYS A 364 5.86 -9.83 0.72
N VAL A 365 5.50 -10.61 -0.31
CA VAL A 365 4.09 -10.91 -0.64
C VAL A 365 3.39 -11.67 0.48
N LEU A 366 4.02 -12.72 1.01
CA LEU A 366 3.41 -13.60 2.00
C LEU A 366 3.31 -12.97 3.38
N LEU A 367 4.24 -12.07 3.75
CA LEU A 367 4.15 -11.31 5.00
C LEU A 367 2.92 -10.40 5.04
N VAL A 368 2.49 -9.86 3.90
CA VAL A 368 1.31 -8.97 3.86
C VAL A 368 0.00 -9.72 3.63
N ALA A 369 0.03 -10.95 3.12
CA ALA A 369 -1.18 -11.73 2.87
C ALA A 369 -2.08 -11.95 4.11
N PRO A 370 -1.56 -12.23 5.33
CA PRO A 370 -2.38 -12.32 6.54
C PRO A 370 -3.13 -11.04 6.86
N LEU A 371 -2.52 -9.86 6.65
CA LEU A 371 -3.20 -8.57 6.83
C LEU A 371 -4.44 -8.48 5.93
N GLY A 372 -4.31 -8.87 4.66
CA GLY A 372 -5.43 -8.89 3.72
C GLY A 372 -6.58 -9.81 4.15
N ILE A 373 -6.25 -10.97 4.73
CA ILE A 373 -7.24 -11.92 5.27
C ILE A 373 -7.93 -11.34 6.51
N LEU A 374 -7.15 -10.77 7.45
CA LEU A 374 -7.67 -10.22 8.71
C LEU A 374 -8.57 -9.00 8.47
N LEU A 375 -8.17 -8.08 7.59
CA LEU A 375 -9.02 -6.93 7.24
C LEU A 375 -10.31 -7.39 6.56
N ALA A 376 -10.24 -8.39 5.67
CA ALA A 376 -11.42 -8.96 5.04
C ALA A 376 -12.33 -9.70 6.04
N SER A 377 -11.74 -10.40 7.02
CA SER A 377 -12.49 -11.11 8.05
C SER A 377 -13.18 -10.17 9.03
N ILE A 378 -12.49 -9.12 9.49
CA ILE A 378 -13.07 -8.07 10.34
C ILE A 378 -14.21 -7.36 9.60
N ALA A 379 -13.98 -7.03 8.33
CA ALA A 379 -15.01 -6.41 7.48
C ALA A 379 -16.28 -7.25 7.35
N PHE A 380 -16.15 -8.58 7.28
CA PHE A 380 -17.29 -9.49 7.16
C PHE A 380 -17.92 -9.80 8.52
N LYS A 381 -17.12 -9.99 9.57
CA LYS A 381 -17.57 -10.19 10.96
C LYS A 381 -18.50 -9.07 11.42
N HIS A 382 -18.12 -7.82 11.15
CA HIS A 382 -18.92 -6.63 11.49
C HIS A 382 -19.91 -6.22 10.38
N GLN A 383 -20.05 -7.02 9.32
CA GLN A 383 -20.93 -6.76 8.16
C GLN A 383 -20.81 -5.31 7.63
N LEU A 384 -19.58 -4.80 7.53
CA LEU A 384 -19.34 -3.41 7.18
C LEU A 384 -19.96 -3.06 5.82
N HIS A 385 -20.64 -1.92 5.75
CA HIS A 385 -21.14 -1.40 4.47
C HIS A 385 -19.99 -1.26 3.46
N LYS A 386 -20.32 -1.35 2.16
CA LYS A 386 -19.36 -1.27 1.05
C LYS A 386 -18.39 -0.08 1.17
N GLN A 387 -18.85 1.04 1.74
CA GLN A 387 -18.07 2.25 1.98
C GLN A 387 -16.94 1.99 3.00
N TYR A 388 -17.25 1.48 4.18
CA TYR A 388 -16.26 1.20 5.23
C TYR A 388 -15.32 0.06 4.84
N ARG A 389 -15.76 -0.90 4.02
CA ARG A 389 -14.88 -1.93 3.46
C ARG A 389 -13.81 -1.37 2.54
N ILE A 390 -14.17 -0.37 1.73
CA ILE A 390 -13.21 0.32 0.86
C ILE A 390 -12.23 1.11 1.71
N MET A 391 -12.70 1.78 2.77
CA MET A 391 -11.81 2.49 3.68
C MET A 391 -10.85 1.59 4.41
N LEU A 392 -11.32 0.48 4.97
CA LEU A 392 -10.45 -0.46 5.66
C LEU A 392 -9.36 -0.98 4.70
N GLY A 393 -9.72 -1.19 3.43
CA GLY A 393 -8.75 -1.48 2.37
C GLY A 393 -7.77 -0.34 2.10
N LEU A 394 -8.26 0.91 1.96
CA LEU A 394 -7.42 2.09 1.74
C LEU A 394 -6.50 2.38 2.94
N ALA A 395 -6.95 2.16 4.16
CA ALA A 395 -6.15 2.26 5.37
C ALA A 395 -5.04 1.20 5.38
N GLY A 396 -5.34 -0.04 4.96
CA GLY A 396 -4.32 -1.06 4.75
C GLY A 396 -3.30 -0.69 3.66
N ILE A 397 -3.75 -0.11 2.55
CA ILE A 397 -2.88 0.38 1.47
C ILE A 397 -1.97 1.50 1.97
N ALA A 398 -2.55 2.50 2.65
CA ALA A 398 -1.81 3.64 3.19
C ALA A 398 -0.79 3.17 4.25
N PHE A 399 -1.17 2.24 5.12
CA PHE A 399 -0.27 1.63 6.08
C PHE A 399 0.95 0.99 5.41
N LEU A 400 0.75 0.17 4.37
CA LEU A 400 1.86 -0.47 3.64
C LEU A 400 2.75 0.53 2.90
N PHE A 401 2.17 1.61 2.37
CA PHE A 401 2.94 2.68 1.74
C PHE A 401 3.80 3.42 2.77
N VAL A 402 3.24 3.74 3.93
CA VAL A 402 3.98 4.36 5.04
C VAL A 402 5.10 3.43 5.53
N LEU A 403 4.87 2.12 5.64
CA LEU A 403 5.91 1.16 6.02
C LEU A 403 7.12 1.19 5.07
N GLU A 404 6.89 1.30 3.76
CA GLU A 404 7.98 1.37 2.79
C GLU A 404 8.69 2.73 2.83
N LEU A 405 7.94 3.83 3.01
CA LEU A 405 8.55 5.14 3.17
C LEU A 405 9.40 5.25 4.44
N LEU A 406 8.99 4.62 5.54
CA LEU A 406 9.76 4.60 6.78
C LEU A 406 11.14 3.95 6.59
N GLN A 407 11.27 2.97 5.71
CA GLN A 407 12.54 2.31 5.43
C GLN A 407 13.60 3.25 4.82
N ILE A 408 13.19 4.36 4.17
CA ILE A 408 14.13 5.38 3.65
C ILE A 408 14.99 5.96 4.78
N PHE A 409 14.44 6.02 6.00
CA PHE A 409 15.08 6.63 7.15
C PHE A 409 16.01 5.67 7.90
N ILE A 410 16.03 4.37 7.54
CA ILE A 410 16.72 3.32 8.29
C ILE A 410 18.02 2.94 7.57
N VAL A 411 19.10 2.82 8.34
CA VAL A 411 20.42 2.39 7.87
C VAL A 411 20.31 0.96 7.34
N ASN A 412 20.99 0.67 6.23
CA ASN A 412 21.02 -0.65 5.58
C ASN A 412 19.64 -1.18 5.11
N LYS A 413 18.62 -0.32 5.03
CA LYS A 413 17.34 -0.63 4.36
C LYS A 413 17.27 0.08 3.02
N VAL A 414 16.81 -0.65 2.02
CA VAL A 414 16.54 -0.10 0.69
C VAL A 414 15.03 -0.10 0.49
N ALA A 415 14.44 1.08 0.48
CA ALA A 415 13.04 1.28 0.15
C ALA A 415 12.92 1.39 -1.37
N VAL A 416 12.03 0.60 -1.99
CA VAL A 416 11.81 0.64 -3.45
C VAL A 416 10.31 0.68 -3.77
N ALA A 417 9.90 1.47 -4.75
CA ALA A 417 8.51 1.57 -5.20
C ALA A 417 7.94 0.22 -5.65
N SER A 418 8.77 -0.67 -6.20
CA SER A 418 8.38 -2.06 -6.54
C SER A 418 7.87 -2.83 -5.32
N ASP A 419 8.40 -2.54 -4.14
CA ASP A 419 8.10 -3.26 -2.92
C ASP A 419 6.75 -2.88 -2.33
N VAL A 420 6.36 -1.61 -2.51
CA VAL A 420 4.96 -1.20 -2.32
C VAL A 420 4.06 -2.07 -3.19
N GLY A 421 4.40 -2.27 -4.47
CA GLY A 421 3.67 -3.12 -5.38
C GLY A 421 3.54 -4.57 -4.90
N LEU A 422 4.63 -5.17 -4.41
CA LEU A 422 4.65 -6.53 -3.85
C LEU A 422 3.79 -6.64 -2.57
N ASN A 423 3.91 -5.66 -1.66
CA ASN A 423 3.10 -5.58 -0.45
C ASN A 423 1.61 -5.49 -0.78
N LEU A 424 1.24 -4.66 -1.76
CA LEU A 424 -0.14 -4.53 -2.24
C LEU A 424 -0.67 -5.82 -2.89
N LEU A 425 0.19 -6.56 -3.60
CA LEU A 425 -0.14 -7.86 -4.16
C LEU A 425 -0.44 -8.87 -3.03
N GLY A 426 0.36 -8.88 -1.96
CA GLY A 426 0.11 -9.65 -0.75
C GLY A 426 -1.26 -9.33 -0.13
N LEU A 427 -1.53 -8.04 0.11
CA LEU A 427 -2.80 -7.56 0.67
C LEU A 427 -4.01 -8.03 -0.16
N PHE A 428 -3.91 -7.89 -1.50
CA PHE A 428 -4.95 -8.29 -2.43
C PHE A 428 -5.18 -9.80 -2.45
N LEU A 429 -4.11 -10.59 -2.49
CA LEU A 429 -4.19 -12.06 -2.45
C LEU A 429 -4.88 -12.52 -1.16
N GLY A 430 -4.49 -11.96 -0.01
CA GLY A 430 -5.12 -12.25 1.27
C GLY A 430 -6.62 -11.95 1.29
N GLN A 431 -7.01 -10.76 0.81
CA GLN A 431 -8.42 -10.38 0.73
C GLN A 431 -9.22 -11.33 -0.20
N LYS A 432 -8.64 -11.73 -1.33
CA LYS A 432 -9.26 -12.66 -2.27
C LYS A 432 -9.44 -14.05 -1.67
N VAL A 433 -8.43 -14.58 -0.99
CA VAL A 433 -8.45 -15.86 -0.29
C VAL A 433 -9.66 -15.91 0.66
N TYR A 434 -9.87 -14.86 1.45
CA TYR A 434 -11.01 -14.77 2.36
C TYR A 434 -12.37 -14.66 1.63
N LEU A 435 -12.49 -13.74 0.66
CA LEU A 435 -13.76 -13.50 -0.05
C LEU A 435 -14.24 -14.71 -0.86
N MET A 436 -13.31 -15.46 -1.46
CA MET A 436 -13.62 -16.70 -2.18
C MET A 436 -14.24 -17.77 -1.28
N HIS A 437 -14.11 -17.65 0.04
CA HIS A 437 -14.61 -18.61 1.01
C HIS A 437 -15.84 -18.09 1.78
N SER A 438 -15.84 -16.82 2.19
CA SER A 438 -16.91 -16.22 2.99
C SER A 438 -18.22 -15.99 2.22
N SER A 439 -18.19 -15.94 0.88
CA SER A 439 -19.37 -15.69 0.02
C SER A 439 -20.49 -16.75 0.06
N GLN A 440 -20.32 -17.86 0.77
CA GLN A 440 -21.32 -18.94 0.86
C GLN A 440 -22.15 -18.91 2.16
N ASN A 441 -21.74 -18.19 3.21
CA ASN A 441 -22.57 -17.97 4.39
C ASN A 441 -23.46 -16.73 4.17
N LYS A 442 -24.52 -16.89 3.36
CA LYS A 442 -25.65 -15.94 3.35
C LYS A 442 -26.46 -16.14 4.64
N THR A 443 -25.96 -15.66 5.76
CA THR A 443 -26.87 -15.32 6.87
C THR A 443 -27.75 -14.16 6.40
N PRO A 444 -29.05 -14.14 6.74
CA PRO A 444 -29.94 -13.03 6.39
C PRO A 444 -29.30 -11.72 6.86
N GLU A 445 -29.45 -10.64 6.06
CA GLU A 445 -28.93 -9.30 6.34
C GLU A 445 -29.46 -8.76 7.69
N ARG A 446 -28.94 -9.21 8.82
CA ARG A 446 -28.97 -8.44 10.05
C ARG A 446 -27.85 -7.43 9.95
N ARG A 447 -28.15 -6.34 9.23
CA ARG A 447 -27.33 -5.14 9.15
C ARG A 447 -26.98 -4.73 10.58
N PHE A 448 -25.71 -4.84 10.92
CA PHE A 448 -25.23 -4.19 12.12
C PHE A 448 -25.25 -2.70 11.84
N ASP A 449 -26.23 -1.98 12.40
CA ASP A 449 -26.09 -0.54 12.53
C ASP A 449 -24.93 -0.31 13.50
N VAL A 450 -23.77 0.01 12.94
CA VAL A 450 -22.58 0.36 13.70
C VAL A 450 -23.02 1.41 14.74
N PRO A 451 -22.83 1.16 16.06
CA PRO A 451 -23.43 1.99 17.11
C PRO A 451 -22.99 3.44 16.91
N GLN A 452 -23.93 4.39 16.76
CA GLN A 452 -23.68 5.78 16.33
C GLN A 452 -22.44 6.45 16.97
N ASN A 453 -22.05 6.04 18.18
CA ASN A 453 -20.83 6.43 18.88
C ASN A 453 -19.52 6.21 18.10
N TYR A 454 -19.41 5.26 17.15
CA TYR A 454 -18.20 5.09 16.33
C TYR A 454 -17.83 6.35 15.55
N LYS A 455 -18.82 7.17 15.18
CA LYS A 455 -18.59 8.44 14.47
C LYS A 455 -17.81 9.42 15.34
N LYS A 456 -18.13 9.46 16.66
CA LYS A 456 -17.43 10.29 17.64
C LYS A 456 -15.99 9.80 17.82
N TYR A 457 -15.78 8.49 17.92
CA TYR A 457 -14.43 7.91 18.04
C TYR A 457 -13.58 8.12 16.79
N TYR A 458 -14.17 8.10 15.58
CA TYR A 458 -13.44 8.42 14.35
C TYR A 458 -12.95 9.87 14.34
N LEU A 459 -13.83 10.84 14.66
CA LEU A 459 -13.45 12.25 14.73
C LEU A 459 -12.36 12.49 15.78
N LEU A 460 -12.50 11.87 16.95
CA LEU A 460 -11.48 11.94 18.00
C LEU A 460 -10.16 11.31 17.56
N ALA A 461 -10.19 10.16 16.89
CA ALA A 461 -8.99 9.50 16.38
C ALA A 461 -8.28 10.35 15.31
N VAL A 462 -9.03 10.98 14.41
CA VAL A 462 -8.49 11.91 13.40
C VAL A 462 -7.86 13.12 14.07
N PHE A 463 -8.55 13.72 15.05
CA PHE A 463 -8.05 14.86 15.80
C PHE A 463 -6.74 14.55 16.53
N VAL A 464 -6.69 13.42 17.25
CA VAL A 464 -5.49 12.99 17.99
C VAL A 464 -4.35 12.64 17.02
N MET A 465 -4.65 11.94 15.92
CA MET A 465 -3.64 11.61 14.90
C MET A 465 -3.03 12.87 14.27
N LEU A 466 -3.85 13.86 13.91
CA LEU A 466 -3.38 15.14 13.37
C LEU A 466 -2.54 15.91 14.40
N ALA A 467 -2.98 15.98 15.65
CA ALA A 467 -2.24 16.67 16.72
C ALA A 467 -0.86 16.02 16.95
N ILE A 468 -0.79 14.69 17.03
CA ILE A 468 0.47 13.95 17.16
C ILE A 468 1.37 14.18 15.93
N SER A 469 0.79 14.13 14.72
CA SER A 469 1.55 14.33 13.48
C SER A 469 2.15 15.74 13.41
N LEU A 470 1.38 16.77 13.77
CA LEU A 470 1.85 18.16 13.80
C LEU A 470 2.96 18.37 14.85
N TYR A 471 2.85 17.73 16.00
CA TYR A 471 3.88 17.77 17.04
C TYR A 471 5.22 17.21 16.53
N PHE A 472 5.19 16.05 15.87
CA PHE A 472 6.41 15.47 15.28
C PHE A 472 6.95 16.27 14.10
N ILE A 473 6.07 16.86 13.27
CA ILE A 473 6.48 17.71 12.14
C ILE A 473 7.23 18.95 12.66
N GLN A 474 6.76 19.60 13.73
CA GLN A 474 7.44 20.77 14.27
C GLN A 474 8.87 20.44 14.76
N GLY A 475 9.04 19.29 15.40
CA GLY A 475 10.33 18.84 15.96
C GLY A 475 11.36 18.35 14.93
N ASP A 476 10.99 18.17 13.65
CA ASP A 476 11.90 17.70 12.61
C ASP A 476 12.70 18.86 11.99
N ASP A 477 14.03 18.75 11.98
CA ASP A 477 14.97 19.69 11.33
C ASP A 477 14.74 19.89 9.83
N ARG A 478 14.05 18.96 9.17
CA ARG A 478 13.77 19.02 7.73
C ARG A 478 12.54 19.85 7.40
N THR A 479 11.66 20.06 8.37
CA THR A 479 10.41 20.82 8.20
C THR A 479 10.73 22.24 7.74
N PRO A 480 10.04 22.75 6.69
CA PRO A 480 10.27 24.11 6.22
C PRO A 480 10.14 25.13 7.35
N TYR A 481 11.02 26.13 7.38
CA TYR A 481 11.04 27.11 8.47
C TYR A 481 9.69 27.84 8.60
N ASN A 482 9.05 28.18 7.48
CA ASN A 482 7.70 28.77 7.45
C ASN A 482 6.64 27.91 8.17
N VAL A 483 6.81 26.59 8.19
CA VAL A 483 5.88 25.68 8.90
C VAL A 483 6.22 25.64 10.39
N LYS A 484 7.50 25.71 10.76
CA LYS A 484 7.92 25.77 12.18
C LYS A 484 7.47 27.06 12.86
N GLU A 485 7.52 28.17 12.14
CA GLU A 485 7.11 29.48 12.63
C GLU A 485 5.60 29.56 12.94
N LEU A 486 4.77 28.69 12.37
CA LEU A 486 3.34 28.60 12.72
C LEU A 486 3.07 28.12 14.16
N PHE A 487 4.08 27.58 14.85
CA PHE A 487 3.92 27.07 16.20
C PHE A 487 4.46 28.08 17.22
N THR A 488 3.72 28.29 18.31
CA THR A 488 4.25 29.00 19.47
C THR A 488 5.30 28.13 20.14
N GLN A 489 6.56 28.59 20.16
CA GLN A 489 7.70 27.78 20.61
C GLN A 489 7.59 27.32 22.07
N ASP A 490 6.98 28.13 22.93
CA ASP A 490 6.81 27.81 24.35
C ASP A 490 5.81 26.65 24.60
N PHE A 491 4.84 26.46 23.69
CA PHE A 491 3.75 25.50 23.87
C PHE A 491 3.42 24.76 22.55
N VAL A 492 4.40 24.03 22.01
CA VAL A 492 4.25 23.27 20.75
C VAL A 492 3.10 22.28 20.79
N TRP A 493 2.90 21.59 21.92
CA TRP A 493 1.82 20.60 22.08
C TRP A 493 0.43 21.25 22.00
N LEU A 494 0.24 22.42 22.64
CA LEU A 494 -1.01 23.16 22.61
C LEU A 494 -1.27 23.73 21.21
N SER A 495 -0.24 24.31 20.59
CA SER A 495 -0.29 24.79 19.20
C SER A 495 -0.71 23.66 18.24
N SER A 496 -0.16 22.46 18.42
CA SER A 496 -0.50 21.27 17.61
C SER A 496 -1.97 20.84 17.78
N ILE A 497 -2.51 20.91 19.00
CA ILE A 497 -3.91 20.60 19.32
C ILE A 497 -4.85 21.64 18.69
N MET A 498 -4.55 22.93 18.85
CA MET A 498 -5.37 24.01 18.28
C MET A 498 -5.34 24.00 16.76
N MET A 499 -4.16 23.79 16.16
CA MET A 499 -3.99 23.68 14.72
C MET A 499 -4.71 22.45 14.14
N SER A 500 -4.69 21.31 14.84
CA SER A 500 -5.49 20.14 14.48
C SER A 500 -6.98 20.47 14.40
N LEU A 501 -7.54 21.16 15.41
CA LEU A 501 -8.94 21.59 15.41
C LEU A 501 -9.24 22.54 14.25
N SER A 502 -8.38 23.55 14.05
CA SER A 502 -8.51 24.57 13.01
C SER A 502 -8.49 23.95 11.60
N LEU A 503 -7.58 23.01 11.32
CA LEU A 503 -7.50 22.29 10.05
C LEU A 503 -8.70 21.35 9.84
N MET A 504 -9.17 20.68 10.89
CA MET A 504 -10.38 19.85 10.80
C MET A 504 -11.60 20.69 10.42
N VAL A 505 -11.78 21.87 11.03
CA VAL A 505 -12.89 22.78 10.68
C VAL A 505 -12.74 23.26 9.24
N ALA A 506 -11.55 23.75 8.87
CA ALA A 506 -11.24 24.28 7.55
C ALA A 506 -11.54 23.30 6.40
N PHE A 507 -11.28 21.99 6.58
CA PHE A 507 -11.44 21.01 5.50
C PHE A 507 -12.71 20.16 5.60
N ALA A 508 -13.20 19.86 6.80
CA ALA A 508 -14.36 19.00 6.98
C ALA A 508 -15.70 19.76 6.95
N LEU A 509 -15.76 21.03 7.36
CA LEU A 509 -17.03 21.74 7.50
C LEU A 509 -17.76 22.02 6.17
N PRO A 510 -17.10 22.48 5.09
CA PRO A 510 -17.78 22.77 3.82
C PRO A 510 -18.59 21.58 3.26
N PRO A 511 -18.04 20.36 3.16
CA PRO A 511 -18.83 19.22 2.67
C PRO A 511 -19.98 18.82 3.62
N ILE A 512 -19.85 18.98 4.95
CA ILE A 512 -20.95 18.74 5.91
C ILE A 512 -22.09 19.72 5.67
N ALA A 513 -21.75 21.00 5.53
CA ALA A 513 -22.73 22.06 5.35
C ALA A 513 -23.48 21.88 4.02
N LEU A 514 -22.78 21.52 2.94
CA LEU A 514 -23.42 21.20 1.66
C LEU A 514 -24.39 20.00 1.77
N ASP A 515 -24.00 18.94 2.46
CA ASP A 515 -24.86 17.76 2.64
C ASP A 515 -26.12 18.10 3.45
N LYS A 516 -26.03 18.98 4.45
CA LYS A 516 -27.20 19.50 5.19
C LYS A 516 -28.09 20.40 4.33
N LEU A 517 -27.50 21.29 3.52
CA LEU A 517 -28.25 22.20 2.64
C LEU A 517 -28.97 21.45 1.52
N THR A 518 -28.32 20.45 0.93
CA THR A 518 -28.92 19.57 -0.08
C THR A 518 -30.08 18.76 0.50
N ALA A 519 -29.95 18.23 1.72
CA ALA A 519 -31.05 17.57 2.43
C ALA A 519 -32.25 18.50 2.68
N ARG A 520 -31.99 19.78 2.97
CA ARG A 520 -33.01 20.82 3.16
C ARG A 520 -33.50 21.48 1.86
N LYS A 521 -33.00 21.06 0.69
CA LYS A 521 -33.25 21.65 -0.63
C LYS A 521 -32.92 23.16 -0.74
N LYS A 522 -32.10 23.72 0.15
CA LYS A 522 -31.70 25.15 0.20
C LYS A 522 -30.31 25.35 -0.42
N THR A 523 -30.19 25.15 -1.73
CA THR A 523 -28.89 25.08 -2.43
C THR A 523 -28.75 26.13 -3.53
N SER A 524 -29.22 27.35 -3.29
CA SER A 524 -29.03 28.45 -4.24
C SER A 524 -27.55 28.85 -4.33
N ALA A 525 -27.13 29.40 -5.47
CA ALA A 525 -25.75 29.87 -5.65
C ALA A 525 -25.36 30.96 -4.62
N LEU A 526 -26.30 31.85 -4.27
CA LEU A 526 -26.10 32.88 -3.26
C LEU A 526 -25.96 32.29 -1.84
N THR A 527 -26.73 31.23 -1.52
CA THR A 527 -26.58 30.50 -0.25
C THR A 527 -25.22 29.83 -0.15
N LEU A 528 -24.71 29.27 -1.24
CA LEU A 528 -23.37 28.66 -1.28
C LEU A 528 -22.27 29.72 -1.11
N LEU A 529 -22.41 30.89 -1.74
CA LEU A 529 -21.50 32.02 -1.56
C LEU A 529 -21.51 32.54 -0.12
N GLY A 530 -22.70 32.77 0.45
CA GLY A 530 -22.84 33.19 1.85
C GLY A 530 -22.26 32.17 2.84
N LEU A 531 -22.38 30.87 2.53
CA LEU A 531 -21.73 29.81 3.29
C LEU A 531 -20.20 29.86 3.17
N SER A 532 -19.64 30.13 1.99
CA SER A 532 -18.19 30.32 1.82
C SER A 532 -17.67 31.48 2.66
N VAL A 533 -18.39 32.61 2.68
CA VAL A 533 -18.03 33.78 3.49
C VAL A 533 -18.11 33.46 4.98
N ALA A 534 -19.22 32.86 5.44
CA ALA A 534 -19.40 32.49 6.85
C ALA A 534 -18.34 31.47 7.31
N HIS A 535 -18.01 30.49 6.46
CA HIS A 535 -16.95 29.54 6.73
C HIS A 535 -15.58 30.23 6.83
N CYS A 536 -15.29 31.17 5.93
CA CYS A 536 -14.06 31.95 5.97
C CYS A 536 -13.90 32.75 7.28
N LEU A 537 -14.97 33.41 7.75
CA LEU A 537 -14.98 34.15 9.01
C LEU A 537 -14.77 33.24 10.22
N LEU A 538 -15.37 32.05 10.21
CA LEU A 538 -15.16 31.05 11.27
C LEU A 538 -13.70 30.57 11.30
N VAL A 539 -13.14 30.22 10.14
CA VAL A 539 -11.75 29.76 10.04
C VAL A 539 -10.78 30.88 10.43
N PHE A 540 -11.04 32.13 10.04
CA PHE A 540 -10.25 33.27 10.47
C PHE A 540 -10.16 33.38 12.00
N ASN A 541 -11.29 33.30 12.70
CA ASN A 541 -11.31 33.38 14.16
C ASN A 541 -10.51 32.26 14.82
N LEU A 542 -10.61 31.04 14.29
CA LEU A 542 -9.83 29.90 14.78
C LEU A 542 -8.33 30.11 14.50
N PHE A 543 -7.97 30.57 13.30
CA PHE A 543 -6.60 30.80 12.89
C PHE A 543 -5.96 31.94 13.68
N TYR A 544 -6.70 33.02 13.95
CA TYR A 544 -6.26 34.15 14.77
C TYR A 544 -5.97 33.72 16.23
N MET A 545 -6.70 32.74 16.76
CA MET A 545 -6.41 32.17 18.09
C MET A 545 -5.31 31.10 18.07
N THR A 546 -5.05 30.48 16.92
CA THR A 546 -4.15 29.32 16.79
C THR A 546 -2.72 29.75 16.47
N PHE A 547 -2.55 30.68 15.55
CA PHE A 547 -1.26 31.03 14.97
C PHE A 547 -0.69 32.31 15.61
N PRO A 548 0.64 32.42 15.76
CA PRO A 548 1.28 33.67 16.16
C PRO A 548 0.95 34.81 15.19
N ASN A 549 0.82 36.03 15.71
CA ASN A 549 0.51 37.21 14.89
C ASN A 549 1.58 37.47 13.83
N GLU A 550 2.86 37.24 14.15
CA GLU A 550 3.96 37.40 13.20
C GLU A 550 3.79 36.50 11.97
N SER A 551 3.45 35.22 12.17
CA SER A 551 3.18 34.30 11.06
C SER A 551 1.95 34.70 10.25
N LEU A 552 0.94 35.28 10.88
CA LEU A 552 -0.22 35.83 10.16
C LEU A 552 0.17 37.05 9.33
N PHE A 553 1.08 37.90 9.81
CA PHE A 553 1.60 39.05 9.07
C PHE A 553 2.49 38.63 7.90
N ASP A 554 3.24 37.54 8.03
CA ASP A 554 4.05 37.01 6.92
C ASP A 554 3.19 36.55 5.74
N ILE A 555 2.00 36.01 6.04
CA ILE A 555 1.05 35.54 5.03
C ILE A 555 0.14 36.67 4.54
N LEU A 556 -0.55 37.39 5.43
CA LEU A 556 -1.59 38.36 5.04
C LEU A 556 -1.02 39.77 4.80
N GLY A 557 0.22 40.00 5.20
CA GLY A 557 0.85 41.29 5.28
C GLY A 557 0.57 41.99 6.61
N TYR A 558 1.51 42.84 7.01
CA TYR A 558 1.37 43.68 8.20
C TYR A 558 0.19 44.65 8.02
N PRO A 559 -0.66 44.87 9.05
CA PRO A 559 -1.79 45.78 8.96
C PRO A 559 -1.34 47.24 8.78
N THR A 560 -2.04 47.97 7.91
CA THR A 560 -1.69 49.33 7.47
C THR A 560 -2.80 50.35 7.70
N TRP A 561 -4.01 49.90 8.04
CA TRP A 561 -5.15 50.78 8.29
C TRP A 561 -4.96 51.54 9.60
N ARG A 562 -4.99 52.88 9.52
CA ARG A 562 -4.73 53.76 10.68
C ARG A 562 -5.92 53.87 11.63
N ASP A 563 -7.13 53.93 11.09
CA ASP A 563 -8.35 54.26 11.84
C ASP A 563 -9.19 53.03 12.22
N GLN A 564 -8.72 51.82 11.93
CA GLN A 564 -9.46 50.57 12.12
C GLN A 564 -8.65 49.56 12.93
N SER A 565 -9.35 48.64 13.62
CA SER A 565 -8.68 47.59 14.38
C SER A 565 -7.86 46.67 13.47
N HIS A 566 -6.63 46.35 13.87
CA HIS A 566 -5.79 45.37 13.16
C HIS A 566 -6.49 44.03 12.95
N TYR A 567 -7.34 43.60 13.89
CA TYR A 567 -8.13 42.38 13.75
C TYR A 567 -9.08 42.43 12.55
N LEU A 568 -9.72 43.59 12.30
CA LEU A 568 -10.64 43.76 11.18
C LEU A 568 -9.91 43.76 9.84
N GLU A 569 -8.75 44.41 9.76
CA GLU A 569 -7.94 44.41 8.54
C GLU A 569 -7.41 42.99 8.22
N LEU A 570 -6.90 42.27 9.22
CA LEU A 570 -6.47 40.89 9.05
C LEU A 570 -7.63 39.98 8.63
N GLY A 571 -8.82 40.17 9.20
CA GLY A 571 -10.01 39.43 8.82
C GLY A 571 -10.41 39.69 7.36
N TYR A 572 -10.34 40.94 6.92
CA TYR A 572 -10.59 41.33 5.52
C TYR A 572 -9.56 40.70 4.56
N ARG A 573 -8.28 40.78 4.87
CA ARG A 573 -7.20 40.18 4.07
C ARG A 573 -7.29 38.67 4.03
N PHE A 574 -7.57 38.04 5.18
CA PHE A 574 -7.82 36.60 5.26
C PHE A 574 -9.03 36.18 4.43
N LEU A 575 -10.08 37.00 4.40
CA LEU A 575 -11.24 36.76 3.53
C LEU A 575 -10.82 36.77 2.06
N GLY A 576 -10.03 37.74 1.62
CA GLY A 576 -9.44 37.74 0.28
C GLY A 576 -8.65 36.46 -0.02
N PHE A 577 -7.77 36.07 0.90
CA PHE A 577 -6.86 34.93 0.76
C PHE A 577 -7.57 33.56 0.75
N TYR A 578 -8.47 33.32 1.72
CA TYR A 578 -9.03 31.99 1.98
C TYR A 578 -10.39 31.74 1.31
N LEU A 579 -11.12 32.79 0.90
CA LEU A 579 -12.41 32.64 0.21
C LEU A 579 -12.35 31.75 -1.05
N PRO A 580 -11.34 31.82 -1.93
CA PRO A 580 -11.21 30.93 -3.08
C PRO A 580 -11.03 29.47 -2.68
N ILE A 581 -10.32 29.20 -1.58
CA ILE A 581 -10.09 27.85 -1.06
C ILE A 581 -11.41 27.31 -0.50
N SER A 582 -12.09 28.08 0.35
CA SER A 582 -13.38 27.70 0.92
C SER A 582 -14.44 27.46 -0.15
N ALA A 583 -14.52 28.33 -1.17
CA ALA A 583 -15.48 28.20 -2.26
C ALA A 583 -15.13 27.02 -3.18
N ALA A 584 -13.84 26.73 -3.40
CA ALA A 584 -13.40 25.55 -4.16
C ALA A 584 -13.87 24.23 -3.52
N PHE A 585 -13.82 24.11 -2.18
CA PHE A 585 -14.38 22.95 -1.48
C PHE A 585 -15.86 22.74 -1.80
N LEU A 586 -16.69 23.79 -1.69
CA LEU A 586 -18.11 23.70 -2.01
C LEU A 586 -18.35 23.41 -3.50
N LEU A 587 -17.61 24.08 -4.39
CA LEU A 587 -17.71 23.93 -5.84
C LEU A 587 -17.49 22.47 -6.25
N VAL A 588 -16.35 21.90 -5.86
CA VAL A 588 -15.96 20.53 -6.20
C VAL A 588 -16.96 19.52 -5.63
N TYR A 589 -17.35 19.67 -4.37
CA TYR A 589 -18.32 18.78 -3.75
C TYR A 589 -19.72 18.89 -4.36
N CYS A 590 -20.15 20.07 -4.83
CA CYS A 590 -21.39 20.24 -5.59
C CYS A 590 -21.37 19.42 -6.89
N TRP A 591 -20.25 19.45 -7.63
CA TRP A 591 -20.09 18.69 -8.86
C TRP A 591 -19.97 17.18 -8.64
N LEU A 592 -19.36 16.76 -7.53
CA LEU A 592 -19.27 15.35 -7.16
C LEU A 592 -20.59 14.79 -6.61
N THR A 593 -21.49 15.63 -6.13
CA THR A 593 -22.79 15.21 -5.59
C THR A 593 -23.74 14.82 -6.73
N PRO A 594 -24.17 13.54 -6.81
CA PRO A 594 -25.13 13.12 -7.83
C PRO A 594 -26.51 13.73 -7.55
N THR A 595 -27.16 14.26 -8.58
CA THR A 595 -28.51 14.83 -8.48
C THR A 595 -29.35 14.53 -9.72
N LYS A 596 -30.67 14.43 -9.54
CA LYS A 596 -31.65 14.47 -10.63
C LYS A 596 -32.34 15.83 -10.74
N SER A 597 -32.21 16.71 -9.74
CA SER A 597 -32.85 18.03 -9.72
C SER A 597 -32.22 18.97 -10.75
N ILE A 598 -33.04 19.51 -11.65
CA ILE A 598 -32.64 20.53 -12.63
C ILE A 598 -32.19 21.81 -11.90
N GLY A 599 -32.93 22.23 -10.85
CA GLY A 599 -32.57 23.40 -10.05
C GLY A 599 -31.19 23.29 -9.40
N PHE A 600 -30.83 22.13 -8.83
CA PHE A 600 -29.49 21.95 -8.27
C PHE A 600 -28.39 21.94 -9.35
N LYS A 601 -28.68 21.44 -10.56
CA LYS A 601 -27.76 21.52 -11.70
C LYS A 601 -27.54 22.97 -12.16
N GLY A 602 -28.60 23.78 -12.19
CA GLY A 602 -28.52 25.21 -12.47
C GLY A 602 -27.71 25.93 -11.38
N ASN A 603 -28.01 25.69 -10.11
CA ASN A 603 -27.33 26.36 -9.00
C ASN A 603 -25.84 26.05 -8.91
N ARG A 604 -25.40 24.81 -9.17
CA ARG A 604 -23.96 24.49 -9.19
C ARG A 604 -23.24 25.15 -10.37
N LEU A 605 -23.92 25.32 -11.52
CA LEU A 605 -23.36 26.06 -12.65
C LEU A 605 -23.26 27.55 -12.33
N ALA A 606 -24.34 28.14 -11.81
CA ALA A 606 -24.36 29.53 -11.35
C ALA A 606 -23.28 29.79 -10.27
N PHE A 607 -23.09 28.87 -9.33
CA PHE A 607 -22.01 28.97 -8.34
C PHE A 607 -20.62 28.83 -8.96
N SER A 608 -20.47 28.04 -10.04
CA SER A 608 -19.21 27.96 -10.79
C SER A 608 -18.89 29.29 -11.49
N LEU A 609 -19.90 29.97 -12.04
CA LEU A 609 -19.76 31.30 -12.63
C LEU A 609 -19.44 32.34 -11.55
N LEU A 610 -20.13 32.32 -10.41
CA LEU A 610 -19.79 33.19 -9.27
C LEU A 610 -18.37 32.94 -8.76
N TYR A 611 -17.92 31.68 -8.73
CA TYR A 611 -16.55 31.37 -8.35
C TYR A 611 -15.55 32.03 -9.30
N ALA A 612 -15.73 31.83 -10.62
CA ALA A 612 -14.79 32.33 -11.63
C ALA A 612 -14.83 33.85 -11.83
N PHE A 613 -16.01 34.45 -11.82
CA PHE A 613 -16.22 35.86 -12.21
C PHE A 613 -16.49 36.80 -11.05
N PHE A 614 -16.65 36.29 -9.82
CA PHE A 614 -16.84 37.13 -8.63
C PHE A 614 -15.86 36.81 -7.52
N VAL A 615 -15.79 35.55 -7.06
CA VAL A 615 -14.89 35.16 -5.95
C VAL A 615 -13.43 35.37 -6.33
N LEU A 616 -12.97 34.84 -7.47
CA LEU A 616 -11.58 35.00 -7.89
C LEU A 616 -11.18 36.47 -8.11
N PRO A 617 -11.96 37.31 -8.83
CA PRO A 617 -11.63 38.73 -8.99
C PRO A 617 -11.62 39.51 -7.67
N VAL A 618 -12.59 39.27 -6.76
CA VAL A 618 -12.61 39.94 -5.45
C VAL A 618 -11.39 39.54 -4.63
N SER A 619 -11.07 38.24 -4.58
CA SER A 619 -9.87 37.77 -3.89
C SER A 619 -8.58 38.32 -4.50
N TYR A 620 -8.49 38.41 -5.82
CA TYR A 620 -7.38 39.05 -6.51
C TYR A 620 -7.23 40.53 -6.13
N TRP A 621 -8.35 41.26 -6.10
CA TRP A 621 -8.36 42.66 -5.68
C TRP A 621 -7.84 42.84 -4.24
N VAL A 622 -8.31 42.02 -3.30
CA VAL A 622 -7.87 42.10 -1.91
C VAL A 622 -6.41 41.71 -1.72
N VAL A 623 -5.98 40.58 -2.32
CA VAL A 623 -4.66 39.99 -2.05
C VAL A 623 -3.54 40.63 -2.86
N VAL A 624 -3.83 41.06 -4.09
CA VAL A 624 -2.82 41.60 -5.02
C VAL A 624 -2.92 43.12 -5.11
N VAL A 625 -4.09 43.66 -5.43
CA VAL A 625 -4.23 45.12 -5.68
C VAL A 625 -4.16 45.92 -4.37
N GLN A 626 -4.65 45.36 -3.27
CA GLN A 626 -4.64 46.00 -1.94
C GLN A 626 -3.58 45.38 -1.00
N ALA A 627 -2.55 44.75 -1.55
CA ALA A 627 -1.46 44.18 -0.75
C ALA A 627 -0.83 45.27 0.15
N GLY A 628 -0.75 45.01 1.46
CA GLY A 628 -0.12 45.93 2.42
C GLY A 628 1.39 45.76 2.57
N THR A 629 1.90 44.56 2.27
CA THR A 629 3.33 44.28 2.21
C THR A 629 3.61 43.36 1.03
N ASP A 630 4.84 43.41 0.53
CA ASP A 630 5.20 42.73 -0.72
C ASP A 630 5.46 41.22 -0.55
N ASN A 631 5.26 40.67 0.66
CA ASN A 631 5.65 39.31 1.04
C ASN A 631 5.06 38.19 0.15
N ILE A 632 3.77 38.24 -0.18
CA ILE A 632 3.15 37.24 -1.08
C ILE A 632 3.31 37.61 -2.54
N ILE A 633 3.16 38.90 -2.89
CA ILE A 633 3.16 39.32 -4.29
C ILE A 633 4.54 39.14 -4.95
N GLU A 634 5.64 39.26 -4.20
CA GLU A 634 7.00 38.95 -4.66
C GLU A 634 7.18 37.47 -5.05
N LEU A 635 6.41 36.56 -4.43
CA LEU A 635 6.45 35.13 -4.75
C LEU A 635 5.67 34.81 -6.04
N LEU A 636 4.95 35.79 -6.59
CA LEU A 636 4.07 35.64 -7.73
C LEU A 636 4.65 36.32 -8.99
N PRO A 637 4.42 35.74 -10.18
CA PRO A 637 4.87 36.35 -11.43
C PRO A 637 4.29 37.74 -11.64
N ASN A 638 5.14 38.70 -12.02
CA ASN A 638 4.77 40.10 -12.27
C ASN A 638 4.04 40.74 -11.07
N ASN A 639 4.53 40.50 -9.85
CA ASN A 639 3.93 40.95 -8.59
C ASN A 639 2.45 40.56 -8.44
N GLY A 640 2.06 39.41 -9.01
CA GLY A 640 0.68 38.93 -9.01
C GLY A 640 -0.17 39.37 -10.22
N HIS A 641 0.27 40.33 -11.02
CA HIS A 641 -0.44 40.78 -12.24
C HIS A 641 -0.21 39.85 -13.43
N SER A 642 -0.57 38.57 -13.27
CA SER A 642 -0.40 37.54 -14.29
C SER A 642 -1.51 36.50 -14.27
N PHE A 643 -1.92 36.02 -15.45
CA PHE A 643 -2.82 34.87 -15.55
C PHE A 643 -2.21 33.56 -15.03
N LYS A 644 -0.89 33.51 -14.82
CA LYS A 644 -0.20 32.36 -14.21
C LYS A 644 -0.76 32.01 -12.81
N LEU A 645 -1.39 32.94 -12.11
CA LEU A 645 -2.07 32.69 -10.82
C LEU A 645 -3.18 31.63 -10.94
N LEU A 646 -3.78 31.45 -12.12
CA LEU A 646 -4.77 30.41 -12.37
C LEU A 646 -4.18 29.00 -12.22
N TYR A 647 -2.87 28.81 -12.36
CA TYR A 647 -2.25 27.51 -12.08
C TYR A 647 -2.32 27.15 -10.59
N ILE A 648 -2.18 28.12 -9.69
CA ILE A 648 -2.34 27.92 -8.23
C ILE A 648 -3.80 27.53 -7.93
N VAL A 649 -4.77 28.22 -8.53
CA VAL A 649 -6.19 27.87 -8.42
C VAL A 649 -6.45 26.45 -8.95
N GLY A 650 -5.86 26.11 -10.09
CA GLY A 650 -5.93 24.77 -10.69
C GLY A 650 -5.39 23.69 -9.76
N TYR A 651 -4.29 23.95 -9.06
CA TYR A 651 -3.71 23.02 -8.09
C TYR A 651 -4.64 22.77 -6.89
N ILE A 652 -5.24 23.83 -6.34
CA ILE A 652 -6.20 23.71 -5.23
C ILE A 652 -7.41 22.87 -5.66
N LEU A 653 -7.96 23.14 -6.85
CA LEU A 653 -9.07 22.37 -7.40
C LEU A 653 -8.70 20.90 -7.64
N LEU A 654 -7.48 20.63 -8.14
CA LEU A 654 -6.97 19.27 -8.35
C LEU A 654 -6.92 18.48 -7.03
N LEU A 655 -6.35 19.06 -5.97
CA LEU A 655 -6.25 18.42 -4.64
C LEU A 655 -7.63 18.08 -4.06
N ILE A 656 -8.54 19.06 -4.08
CA ILE A 656 -9.90 18.89 -3.54
C ILE A 656 -10.68 17.88 -4.38
N TYR A 657 -10.51 17.88 -5.71
CA TYR A 657 -11.18 16.92 -6.60
C TYR A 657 -10.69 15.50 -6.41
N ALA A 658 -9.37 15.28 -6.38
CA ALA A 658 -8.78 13.96 -6.21
C ALA A 658 -9.25 13.32 -4.89
N SER A 659 -9.17 14.05 -3.77
CA SER A 659 -9.64 13.59 -2.47
C SER A 659 -11.17 13.43 -2.40
N GLY A 660 -11.93 14.42 -2.87
CA GLY A 660 -13.39 14.42 -2.86
C GLY A 660 -14.00 13.28 -3.68
N TRP A 661 -13.37 12.89 -4.80
CA TRP A 661 -13.83 11.77 -5.62
C TRP A 661 -13.80 10.45 -4.85
N TRP A 662 -12.73 10.21 -4.08
CA TRP A 662 -12.61 9.02 -3.22
C TRP A 662 -13.71 8.98 -2.16
N VAL A 663 -14.07 10.14 -1.60
CA VAL A 663 -15.12 10.26 -0.58
C VAL A 663 -16.53 10.02 -1.15
N LYS A 664 -16.88 10.69 -2.26
CA LYS A 664 -18.24 10.71 -2.81
C LYS A 664 -18.51 9.62 -3.86
N LYS A 665 -17.58 9.32 -4.76
CA LYS A 665 -17.81 8.46 -5.94
C LYS A 665 -17.25 7.05 -5.81
N ALA A 666 -16.07 6.87 -5.23
CA ALA A 666 -15.40 5.55 -5.16
C ALA A 666 -16.27 4.40 -4.60
N PRO A 667 -17.18 4.61 -3.62
CA PRO A 667 -18.06 3.55 -3.16
C PRO A 667 -19.02 2.98 -4.20
N SER A 668 -19.47 3.84 -5.12
CA SER A 668 -20.39 3.48 -6.21
C SER A 668 -19.66 3.05 -7.48
N ALA A 669 -18.36 3.38 -7.60
CA ALA A 669 -17.56 3.12 -8.79
C ALA A 669 -17.28 1.63 -9.04
N SER A 670 -17.12 1.28 -10.32
CA SER A 670 -16.62 -0.03 -10.75
C SER A 670 -15.15 -0.21 -10.38
N ARG A 671 -14.67 -1.46 -10.38
CA ARG A 671 -13.25 -1.76 -10.08
C ARG A 671 -12.29 -1.05 -11.03
N MET A 672 -12.60 -1.04 -12.33
CA MET A 672 -11.78 -0.38 -13.35
C MET A 672 -11.71 1.13 -13.12
N LYS A 673 -12.84 1.77 -12.81
CA LYS A 673 -12.86 3.21 -12.48
C LYS A 673 -12.02 3.52 -11.24
N ARG A 674 -12.03 2.67 -10.22
CA ARG A 674 -11.16 2.85 -9.04
C ARG A 674 -9.68 2.69 -9.36
N ALA A 675 -9.33 1.72 -10.20
CA ALA A 675 -7.94 1.56 -10.65
C ALA A 675 -7.47 2.79 -11.45
N ALA A 676 -8.29 3.28 -12.37
CA ALA A 676 -8.00 4.50 -13.13
C ALA A 676 -7.82 5.72 -12.21
N TYR A 677 -8.70 5.91 -11.22
CA TYR A 677 -8.56 7.03 -10.28
C TYR A 677 -7.39 6.86 -9.30
N CYS A 678 -6.96 5.63 -9.00
CA CYS A 678 -5.71 5.39 -8.27
C CYS A 678 -4.53 5.96 -9.06
N PHE A 679 -4.46 5.67 -10.36
CA PHE A 679 -3.47 6.26 -11.26
C PHE A 679 -3.56 7.79 -11.30
N VAL A 680 -4.77 8.37 -11.43
CA VAL A 680 -4.97 9.83 -11.37
C VAL A 680 -4.47 10.43 -10.05
N THR A 681 -4.65 9.74 -8.92
CA THR A 681 -4.17 10.19 -7.61
C THR A 681 -2.64 10.18 -7.52
N VAL A 682 -1.97 9.21 -8.16
CA VAL A 682 -0.50 9.18 -8.21
C VAL A 682 0.03 10.29 -9.13
N VAL A 683 -0.59 10.49 -10.29
CA VAL A 683 -0.20 11.51 -11.28
C VAL A 683 -0.53 12.94 -10.81
N SER A 684 -1.40 13.12 -9.82
CA SER A 684 -1.72 14.46 -9.32
C SER A 684 -0.54 15.16 -8.64
N ALA A 685 0.45 14.43 -8.12
CA ALA A 685 1.66 15.01 -7.54
C ALA A 685 2.56 15.68 -8.60
N PRO A 686 3.01 15.00 -9.68
CA PRO A 686 3.80 15.65 -10.72
C PRO A 686 3.04 16.74 -11.47
N LEU A 687 1.74 16.53 -11.72
CA LEU A 687 0.90 17.58 -12.30
C LEU A 687 0.79 18.78 -11.35
N GLY A 688 0.60 18.54 -10.06
CA GLY A 688 0.52 19.60 -9.06
C GLY A 688 1.81 20.39 -8.93
N PHE A 689 2.96 19.70 -9.02
CA PHE A 689 4.27 20.34 -9.01
C PHE A 689 4.43 21.29 -10.20
N TYR A 690 4.08 20.80 -11.39
CA TYR A 690 4.08 21.61 -12.61
C TYR A 690 3.22 22.86 -12.46
N LEU A 691 1.99 22.71 -11.94
CA LEU A 691 1.06 23.83 -11.72
C LEU A 691 1.63 24.86 -10.74
N ILE A 692 2.18 24.43 -9.61
CA ILE A 692 2.72 25.37 -8.61
C ILE A 692 4.00 26.03 -9.11
N GLN A 693 4.90 25.30 -9.76
CA GLN A 693 6.12 25.85 -10.33
C GLN A 693 5.81 26.96 -11.36
N HIS A 694 4.87 26.73 -12.28
CA HIS A 694 4.50 27.74 -13.28
C HIS A 694 3.58 28.85 -12.74
N GLY A 695 2.97 28.64 -11.58
CA GLY A 695 2.14 29.62 -10.89
C GLY A 695 2.93 30.59 -10.00
N MET A 696 4.14 30.21 -9.60
CA MET A 696 5.03 30.99 -8.75
C MET A 696 6.16 31.65 -9.56
N GLN A 697 6.84 32.62 -8.95
CA GLN A 697 7.98 33.30 -9.54
C GLN A 697 9.22 32.38 -9.56
N ASP A 698 9.85 32.26 -10.73
CA ASP A 698 11.02 31.39 -10.95
C ASP A 698 12.31 31.96 -10.32
N VAL A 699 12.45 33.29 -10.31
CA VAL A 699 13.65 33.99 -9.84
C VAL A 699 13.27 35.17 -8.96
N ILE A 700 13.71 35.14 -7.72
CA ILE A 700 13.57 36.19 -6.70
C ILE A 700 14.97 36.55 -6.21
N ILE A 701 15.29 37.84 -6.18
CA ILE A 701 16.56 38.37 -5.71
C ILE A 701 16.31 39.13 -4.42
N LYS A 702 16.67 38.54 -3.27
CA LYS A 702 16.45 39.16 -1.94
C LYS A 702 17.57 38.73 -0.99
N TYR A 703 17.97 39.62 -0.08
CA TYR A 703 19.02 39.37 0.91
C TYR A 703 20.37 38.91 0.30
N GLY A 704 20.72 39.42 -0.89
CA GLY A 704 21.95 39.05 -1.59
C GLY A 704 21.96 37.63 -2.17
N ARG A 705 20.79 36.98 -2.31
CA ARG A 705 20.64 35.61 -2.82
C ARG A 705 19.59 35.51 -3.90
N VAL A 706 19.71 34.48 -4.74
CA VAL A 706 18.76 34.14 -5.80
C VAL A 706 18.07 32.83 -5.46
N PHE A 707 16.74 32.84 -5.40
CA PHE A 707 15.92 31.66 -5.14
C PHE A 707 14.58 31.76 -5.88
N SER A 708 13.91 30.62 -6.08
CA SER A 708 12.54 30.58 -6.60
C SER A 708 11.51 30.69 -5.48
N GLY A 709 10.28 31.10 -5.80
CA GLY A 709 9.21 31.15 -4.81
C GLY A 709 8.93 29.79 -4.16
N LEU A 710 9.10 28.69 -4.90
CA LEU A 710 8.91 27.35 -4.39
C LEU A 710 10.05 26.93 -3.42
N GLN A 711 11.28 27.38 -3.68
CA GLN A 711 12.40 27.20 -2.74
C GLN A 711 12.16 27.98 -1.44
N PHE A 712 11.63 29.21 -1.54
CA PHE A 712 11.27 30.01 -0.37
C PHE A 712 10.29 29.28 0.55
N ILE A 713 9.29 28.60 -0.02
CA ILE A 713 8.26 27.89 0.77
C ILE A 713 8.77 26.58 1.36
N LEU A 714 9.53 25.77 0.60
CA LEU A 714 9.86 24.38 0.97
C LEU A 714 11.26 24.17 1.56
N SER A 715 12.14 25.16 1.48
CA SER A 715 13.48 25.06 2.08
C SER A 715 13.44 25.03 3.61
N PRO A 716 14.35 24.27 4.26
CA PRO A 716 14.41 24.19 5.72
C PRO A 716 15.04 25.45 6.35
N SER A 717 15.88 26.18 5.61
CA SER A 717 16.37 27.50 6.03
C SER A 717 16.63 28.39 4.81
N ARG A 718 16.68 29.71 5.02
CA ARG A 718 17.09 30.69 4.00
C ARG A 718 18.53 30.48 3.53
N GLU A 719 19.34 29.81 4.35
CA GLU A 719 20.74 29.56 4.07
C GLU A 719 20.99 28.32 3.21
N SER A 720 20.09 27.34 3.28
CA SER A 720 20.21 26.04 2.61
C SER A 720 19.09 25.84 1.57
N LEU A 721 19.33 26.36 0.36
CA LEU A 721 18.40 26.23 -0.75
C LEU A 721 18.41 24.79 -1.31
N LEU A 722 17.22 24.27 -1.61
CA LEU A 722 17.07 22.91 -2.15
C LEU A 722 17.35 22.87 -3.65
N SER A 723 17.91 21.77 -4.13
CA SER A 723 17.98 21.48 -5.58
C SER A 723 16.59 21.23 -6.17
N GLN A 724 16.43 21.34 -7.50
CA GLN A 724 15.14 21.08 -8.16
C GLN A 724 14.58 19.67 -7.86
N GLU A 725 15.45 18.66 -7.81
CA GLU A 725 15.04 17.28 -7.47
C GLU A 725 14.55 17.16 -6.03
N GLN A 726 15.26 17.78 -5.08
CA GLN A 726 14.87 17.80 -3.66
C GLN A 726 13.54 18.55 -3.46
N LEU A 727 13.33 19.59 -4.25
CA LEU A 727 12.15 20.42 -4.21
C LEU A 727 10.91 19.67 -4.76
N PHE A 728 11.05 18.96 -5.88
CA PHE A 728 10.02 18.05 -6.39
C PHE A 728 9.66 16.96 -5.37
N PHE A 729 10.67 16.40 -4.70
CA PHE A 729 10.48 15.39 -3.67
C PHE A 729 9.66 15.91 -2.49
N ARG A 730 10.09 17.03 -1.87
CA ARG A 730 9.39 17.62 -0.73
C ARG A 730 7.96 18.04 -1.09
N PHE A 731 7.79 18.59 -2.30
CA PHE A 731 6.47 18.92 -2.81
C PHE A 731 5.58 17.68 -2.90
N SER A 732 6.10 16.56 -3.44
CA SER A 732 5.34 15.32 -3.58
C SER A 732 4.90 14.76 -2.23
N ILE A 733 5.77 14.79 -1.22
CA ILE A 733 5.39 14.41 0.16
C ILE A 733 4.26 15.30 0.67
N LEU A 734 4.44 16.63 0.60
CA LEU A 734 3.43 17.60 1.05
C LEU A 734 2.10 17.39 0.32
N HIS A 735 2.14 17.16 -0.98
CA HIS A 735 0.97 16.89 -1.81
C HIS A 735 0.18 15.67 -1.31
N PHE A 736 0.85 14.54 -1.10
CA PHE A 736 0.17 13.34 -0.63
C PHE A 736 -0.30 13.46 0.83
N MET A 737 0.43 14.18 1.69
CA MET A 737 -0.02 14.49 3.05
C MET A 737 -1.32 15.32 3.03
N LEU A 738 -1.38 16.35 2.18
CA LEU A 738 -2.59 17.17 1.98
C LEU A 738 -3.75 16.32 1.44
N LEU A 739 -3.51 15.44 0.46
CA LEU A 739 -4.53 14.52 -0.06
C LEU A 739 -5.08 13.58 1.01
N ILE A 740 -4.20 13.00 1.83
CA ILE A 740 -4.60 12.11 2.95
C ILE A 740 -5.42 12.91 3.96
N MET A 741 -4.97 14.11 4.33
CA MET A 741 -5.69 14.96 5.27
C MET A 741 -7.07 15.35 4.74
N PHE A 742 -7.19 15.74 3.46
CA PHE A 742 -8.49 16.06 2.85
C PHE A 742 -9.39 14.83 2.74
N PHE A 743 -8.83 13.66 2.45
CA PHE A 743 -9.57 12.40 2.41
C PHE A 743 -10.14 12.01 3.77
N ILE A 744 -9.32 12.07 4.83
CA ILE A 744 -9.72 11.76 6.20
C ILE A 744 -10.81 12.74 6.68
N ASN A 745 -10.61 14.05 6.46
CA ASN A 745 -11.57 15.09 6.83
C ASN A 745 -12.86 15.02 6.01
N GLY A 746 -12.77 14.77 4.69
CA GLY A 746 -13.93 14.57 3.83
C GLY A 746 -14.73 13.32 4.23
N PHE A 747 -14.09 12.30 4.78
CA PHE A 747 -14.80 11.15 5.33
C PHE A 747 -15.47 11.45 6.68
N ALA A 748 -14.80 12.16 7.58
CA ALA A 748 -15.40 12.71 8.79
C ALA A 748 -16.68 13.51 8.48
N ALA A 749 -16.66 14.30 7.41
CA ALA A 749 -17.84 15.02 6.94
C ALA A 749 -19.00 14.09 6.55
N LYS A 750 -18.69 13.00 5.87
CA LYS A 750 -19.68 11.99 5.45
C LYS A 750 -20.28 11.23 6.62
N THR A 751 -19.53 11.01 7.70
CA THR A 751 -20.07 10.35 8.91
C THR A 751 -21.04 11.27 9.65
N LEU A 752 -20.76 12.57 9.70
CA LEU A 752 -21.61 13.59 10.34
C LEU A 752 -22.87 13.96 9.53
N SER A 753 -22.86 13.67 8.23
CA SER A 753 -23.97 14.01 7.33
C SER A 753 -25.17 13.05 7.51
N PRO A 754 -26.41 13.56 7.42
CA PRO A 754 -27.61 12.72 7.49
C PRO A 754 -27.62 11.71 6.34
N ARG A 755 -27.93 10.43 6.63
CA ARG A 755 -28.13 9.44 5.57
C ARG A 755 -29.32 9.91 4.72
N PRO A 756 -29.23 9.91 3.38
CA PRO A 756 -30.41 10.12 2.56
C PRO A 756 -31.42 9.04 2.94
N SER A 757 -32.64 9.44 3.30
CA SER A 757 -33.75 8.51 3.48
C SER A 757 -33.85 7.71 2.19
N THR A 758 -33.43 6.45 2.23
CA THR A 758 -33.83 5.50 1.20
C THR A 758 -35.33 5.47 1.29
N GLY A 759 -36.01 6.11 0.33
CA GLY A 759 -37.44 6.01 0.19
C GLY A 759 -37.78 4.54 0.06
N HIS A 760 -38.20 3.93 1.18
CA HIS A 760 -39.01 2.75 1.12
C HIS A 760 -40.30 3.22 0.45
N THR A 761 -40.40 3.03 -0.86
CA THR A 761 -41.68 2.84 -1.51
C THR A 761 -42.29 1.61 -0.85
N LEU A 762 -43.02 1.84 0.24
CA LEU A 762 -44.12 0.99 0.63
C LEU A 762 -45.08 1.01 -0.56
N ALA A 763 -44.94 0.02 -1.43
CA ALA A 763 -46.03 -0.36 -2.30
C ALA A 763 -47.14 -0.83 -1.35
N GLY A 764 -48.04 0.09 -1.02
CA GLY A 764 -49.27 -0.23 -0.31
C GLY A 764 -50.07 -1.16 -1.19
N ALA A 765 -50.26 -2.38 -0.71
CA ALA A 765 -51.41 -3.19 -1.06
C ALA A 765 -52.64 -2.47 -0.48
N ALA A 766 -53.42 -1.80 -1.33
CA ALA A 766 -54.82 -1.44 -1.11
C ALA A 766 -55.37 -0.89 -2.44
N GLY A 767 -56.33 -1.61 -3.02
CA GLY A 767 -56.98 -1.31 -4.30
C GLY A 767 -57.03 -2.53 -5.18
#